data_AF-A0A6V8DVQ0-F1
#
_entry.id   AF-A0A6V8DVQ0-F1
#
_cell.length_a   1.000
_cell.length_b   1.000
_cell.length_c   1.000
_cell.angle_alpha   90.00
_cell.angle_beta   90.00
_cell.angle_gamma   90.00
#
_symmetry.space_group_name_H-M   'P 1'
#
loop_
_entity.id
_entity.type
_entity.pdbx_description
1 polymer ?
#
loop_
_entity_poly.entity_id
_entity_poly.type
_entity_poly.pdbx_seq_one_letter_code
_entity_poly.pdbx_strand_id
1 'polypeptide(L)'
;MFDLPHIERFDDEVDVSPGAIQSFEHGFITTWVGRRKTPFGHRLVRAGRVVGWICEGSSSTKLLGGADARTALEEAEKNQHRLIASTCSMHGLGELAALLPEAFEFQADTQGLGTSVALTDRLFARNISAVLQALSDYEHVRGALAADQGIVIDSIGDLPGDAKELSATVASLSEAMNLQQAKLGGDGNGYASLNMGDTSLLLASSSTIVLAIWTELDANHARLLTDVTAKLDGEIGTYAEGSATLPDGFVLREGKGGADAVMSMLSAALEERVTGHLKAGASDKAVSLALNNGLPVAMAANGQSFEDAMLGLTESKRVLKLHRLASGTMVSSSTGDVADFTLKQFVEALSTVRTRSEKRKDSMMHRLMNMYGFEIGLDDVRAVRSKLSIHVGGQETAQALPSAAPLAGVDSGLRRRLEESERRADTLMRTNASLTTQLRDAEKERTEALVRLDEIEASSGEQTNTIQSKNDELNRVQVTVSESRARMEQAEERADRLLRRVSELEHQLSERAAELAKTLGDAESSAALKDELVELSNKEATTRADLESNAQNLSSIREQIELEERRLRSLEEQVTALRERQASAQTKSNASEEKIRAAQARLDQIEAETLSSRRRAEEERQRLSEDEARRMQLHSEMRELMGERKDLLTELGDLGARRGNAETELSGLIARAEALTEAHEEAVADIAEAERLRARLSEEPLAQALLNDDATFRGLGPVLERLEHARTLGYSVVLLDRAVERALQVVQSTVDHIASTPRHLLSSEVMTLLERQVPQTAGAVRGLARWSVQQRLETQLGETVGHLILDLEGILEDYDRSITMLRRMRNVLDQLGNLGAPPEEIDALRMNCMRPEALPNVAVETRRLIRVALDDIYLEADQRDAGEAIALEQTAQVLEELLTQIDASGLTKGVPRGAMWDFQRDGFLPFERTAIPVGQRTPVMDDMLENIQPTLVVEESVSLDSEPVVVEVSDEWEEMPAPDESEAIEESSEVKQSLPLQEDRADLEAELARLDAERKLRIPGKKEAKADPRLDALHDQLSELDF
;
A
#
# COMPACT_ATOMS: atom_id res chain seq x y z
N MET A 1 20.74 -0.11 -36.97
CA MET A 1 20.09 0.88 -36.08
C MET A 1 19.49 2.03 -36.91
N PHE A 2 18.39 2.63 -36.47
CA PHE A 2 17.72 3.77 -37.14
C PHE A 2 17.97 5.08 -36.39
N ASP A 3 17.66 6.22 -37.00
CA ASP A 3 17.72 7.52 -36.33
C ASP A 3 16.38 7.81 -35.65
N LEU A 4 16.44 8.31 -34.41
CA LEU A 4 15.26 8.83 -33.71
C LEU A 4 14.87 10.22 -34.25
N PRO A 5 13.62 10.66 -34.06
CA PRO A 5 13.10 11.88 -34.67
C PRO A 5 13.95 13.11 -34.38
N HIS A 6 14.31 13.87 -35.41
CA HIS A 6 15.17 15.04 -35.27
C HIS A 6 14.46 16.20 -34.56
N ILE A 7 15.10 16.72 -33.51
CA ILE A 7 14.69 17.91 -32.75
C ILE A 7 15.96 18.73 -32.43
N GLU A 8 15.80 19.89 -31.80
CA GLU A 8 16.88 20.73 -31.26
C GLU A 8 17.96 19.87 -30.58
N ARG A 9 19.18 20.04 -31.07
CA ARG A 9 20.35 19.38 -30.51
C ARG A 9 20.70 20.04 -29.19
N PHE A 10 21.07 19.21 -28.24
CA PHE A 10 21.62 19.67 -26.99
C PHE A 10 23.15 19.68 -27.12
N ASP A 11 23.74 20.87 -27.02
CA ASP A 11 25.16 21.10 -27.35
C ASP A 11 26.11 20.98 -26.13
N ASP A 12 25.61 20.90 -24.89
CA ASP A 12 26.46 20.77 -23.70
C ASP A 12 26.96 19.32 -23.48
N GLU A 13 27.98 19.16 -22.62
CA GLU A 13 28.53 17.85 -22.26
C GLU A 13 27.48 16.94 -21.60
N VAL A 14 27.40 15.71 -22.08
CA VAL A 14 26.44 14.68 -21.65
C VAL A 14 27.18 13.63 -20.83
N ASP A 15 26.74 13.41 -19.60
CA ASP A 15 27.29 12.36 -18.72
C ASP A 15 26.38 11.14 -18.73
N VAL A 16 26.87 10.01 -19.23
CA VAL A 16 26.11 8.74 -19.31
C VAL A 16 26.45 7.77 -18.17
N SER A 17 27.15 8.23 -17.13
CA SER A 17 27.44 7.40 -15.95
C SER A 17 26.15 6.95 -15.23
N PRO A 18 26.16 5.74 -14.62
CA PRO A 18 24.95 5.18 -14.01
C PRO A 18 24.45 6.08 -12.88
N GLY A 19 23.19 6.51 -12.97
CA GLY A 19 22.56 7.43 -12.01
C GLY A 19 22.74 8.92 -12.31
N ALA A 20 23.49 9.30 -13.35
CA ALA A 20 23.69 10.70 -13.70
C ALA A 20 22.40 11.37 -14.21
N ILE A 21 22.07 12.52 -13.61
CA ILE A 21 20.98 13.39 -14.06
C ILE A 21 21.47 14.36 -15.14
N GLN A 22 20.90 14.20 -16.33
CA GLN A 22 21.07 15.06 -17.50
C GLN A 22 20.58 16.49 -17.23
N SER A 23 21.18 17.45 -17.91
CA SER A 23 20.81 18.87 -17.88
C SER A 23 19.49 19.21 -18.58
N PHE A 24 18.94 18.29 -19.38
CA PHE A 24 17.65 18.45 -20.07
C PHE A 24 16.61 17.46 -19.53
N GLU A 25 15.34 17.88 -19.51
CA GLU A 25 14.27 17.10 -18.87
C GLU A 25 13.85 15.88 -19.71
N HIS A 26 13.56 16.06 -20.99
CA HIS A 26 12.99 15.00 -21.85
C HIS A 26 13.75 14.94 -23.17
N GLY A 27 14.08 13.74 -23.64
CA GLY A 27 14.86 13.59 -24.86
C GLY A 27 15.43 12.20 -25.03
N PHE A 28 16.46 12.12 -25.86
CA PHE A 28 17.24 10.90 -26.03
C PHE A 28 18.71 11.22 -26.34
N ILE A 29 19.59 10.28 -25.98
CA ILE A 29 21.03 10.35 -26.23
C ILE A 29 21.37 9.24 -27.21
N THR A 30 21.91 9.61 -28.37
CA THR A 30 22.32 8.66 -29.40
C THR A 30 23.81 8.40 -29.31
N THR A 31 24.18 7.12 -29.21
CA THR A 31 25.58 6.68 -29.12
C THR A 31 26.08 6.27 -30.50
N TRP A 32 27.21 6.82 -30.92
CA TRP A 32 27.91 6.49 -32.16
C TRP A 32 29.26 5.87 -31.84
N VAL A 33 29.52 4.65 -32.31
CA VAL A 33 30.78 3.95 -32.04
C VAL A 33 31.75 4.12 -33.21
N GLY A 34 32.97 4.57 -32.93
CA GLY A 34 34.02 4.79 -33.93
C GLY A 34 33.67 5.86 -34.97
N ARG A 35 33.86 5.54 -36.26
CA ARG A 35 33.58 6.43 -37.42
C ARG A 35 32.34 6.01 -38.23
N ARG A 36 31.42 5.27 -37.61
CA ARG A 36 30.23 4.75 -38.32
C ARG A 36 29.27 5.88 -38.71
N LYS A 37 28.57 5.69 -39.84
CA LYS A 37 27.50 6.57 -40.34
C LYS A 37 26.12 6.18 -39.84
N THR A 38 26.00 5.10 -39.08
CA THR A 38 24.77 4.69 -38.41
C THR A 38 24.95 4.73 -36.90
N PRO A 39 23.90 5.06 -36.12
CA PRO A 39 23.97 5.03 -34.66
C PRO A 39 24.16 3.58 -34.19
N PHE A 40 24.70 3.42 -32.98
CA PHE A 40 24.85 2.12 -32.33
C PHE A 40 23.65 1.81 -31.41
N GLY A 41 23.15 2.83 -30.71
CA GLY A 41 21.93 2.73 -29.91
C GLY A 41 21.51 4.08 -29.32
N HIS A 42 20.37 4.09 -28.64
CA HIS A 42 19.77 5.26 -28.01
C HIS A 42 19.44 5.01 -26.54
N ARG A 43 19.57 6.06 -25.74
CA ARG A 43 19.08 6.17 -24.37
C ARG A 43 17.90 7.14 -24.35
N LEU A 44 16.78 6.76 -23.76
CA LEU A 44 15.62 7.63 -23.57
C LEU A 44 15.71 8.32 -22.21
N VAL A 45 15.52 9.63 -22.19
CA VAL A 45 15.68 10.48 -21.01
C VAL A 45 14.34 11.07 -20.61
N ARG A 46 13.94 10.86 -19.35
CA ARG A 46 12.74 11.42 -18.72
C ARG A 46 13.09 12.11 -17.40
N ALA A 47 12.62 13.36 -17.25
CA ALA A 47 12.89 14.21 -16.09
C ALA A 47 14.38 14.23 -15.69
N GLY A 48 15.26 14.31 -16.69
CA GLY A 48 16.72 14.30 -16.54
C GLY A 48 17.34 12.92 -16.38
N ARG A 49 16.57 11.84 -16.30
CA ARG A 49 17.10 10.49 -16.04
C ARG A 49 17.03 9.62 -17.27
N VAL A 50 18.02 8.76 -17.47
CA VAL A 50 17.93 7.71 -18.47
C VAL A 50 16.99 6.62 -17.95
N VAL A 51 15.90 6.38 -18.67
CA VAL A 51 14.82 5.44 -18.30
C VAL A 51 14.62 4.32 -19.32
N GLY A 52 15.23 4.44 -20.50
CA GLY A 52 15.17 3.40 -21.53
C GLY A 52 16.43 3.31 -22.36
N TRP A 53 16.67 2.13 -22.91
CA TRP A 53 17.84 1.76 -23.71
C TRP A 53 17.42 0.89 -24.89
N ILE A 54 17.97 1.20 -26.06
CA ILE A 54 17.80 0.39 -27.27
C ILE A 54 19.11 0.38 -28.04
N CYS A 55 19.58 -0.77 -28.51
CA CYS A 55 20.80 -0.85 -29.31
C CYS A 55 20.75 -1.92 -30.39
N GLU A 56 21.73 -1.88 -31.29
CA GLU A 56 21.91 -2.90 -32.32
C GLU A 56 22.19 -4.28 -31.69
N GLY A 57 21.45 -5.31 -32.13
CA GLY A 57 21.66 -6.70 -31.71
C GLY A 57 22.58 -7.48 -32.66
N SER A 58 22.59 -8.81 -32.53
CA SER A 58 23.48 -9.69 -33.29
C SER A 58 23.19 -9.75 -34.80
N SER A 59 22.00 -9.32 -35.24
CA SER A 59 21.60 -9.27 -36.65
C SER A 59 20.92 -7.94 -36.98
N SER A 60 20.97 -7.51 -38.25
CA SER A 60 20.39 -6.23 -38.69
C SER A 60 18.87 -6.09 -38.47
N THR A 61 18.14 -7.19 -38.29
CA THR A 61 16.70 -7.23 -38.03
C THR A 61 16.32 -7.41 -36.56
N LYS A 62 17.31 -7.62 -35.69
CA LYS A 62 17.13 -7.82 -34.25
C LYS A 62 17.81 -6.71 -33.47
N LEU A 63 17.04 -5.92 -32.72
CA LEU A 63 17.56 -4.95 -31.77
C LEU A 63 17.51 -5.51 -30.36
N LEU A 64 18.32 -4.97 -29.46
CA LEU A 64 18.23 -5.23 -28.03
C LEU A 64 17.48 -4.07 -27.37
N GLY A 65 16.65 -4.37 -26.37
CA GLY A 65 15.93 -3.39 -25.55
C GLY A 65 16.16 -3.65 -24.05
N GLY A 66 15.87 -2.64 -23.22
CA GLY A 66 15.89 -2.77 -21.76
C GLY A 66 17.29 -3.02 -21.18
N ALA A 67 17.38 -3.95 -20.22
CA ALA A 67 18.62 -4.23 -19.49
C ALA A 67 19.77 -4.72 -20.41
N ASP A 68 19.45 -5.55 -21.41
CA ASP A 68 20.44 -6.03 -22.38
C ASP A 68 21.00 -4.90 -23.25
N ALA A 69 20.14 -3.96 -23.64
CA ALA A 69 20.58 -2.80 -24.40
C ALA A 69 21.45 -1.89 -23.55
N ARG A 70 21.15 -1.78 -22.26
CA ARG A 70 21.95 -1.01 -21.30
C ARG A 70 23.35 -1.58 -21.17
N THR A 71 23.50 -2.88 -20.91
CA THR A 71 24.82 -3.53 -20.77
C THR A 71 25.64 -3.42 -22.07
N ALA A 72 25.01 -3.67 -23.22
CA ALA A 72 25.66 -3.54 -24.51
C ALA A 72 26.11 -2.09 -24.83
N LEU A 73 25.32 -1.08 -24.44
CA LEU A 73 25.69 0.33 -24.59
C LEU A 73 26.84 0.72 -23.66
N GLU A 74 26.81 0.30 -22.40
CA GLU A 74 27.88 0.55 -21.41
C GLU A 74 29.21 -0.11 -21.84
N GLU A 75 29.16 -1.30 -22.45
CA GLU A 75 30.35 -1.95 -23.03
C GLU A 75 30.90 -1.22 -24.25
N ALA A 76 30.01 -0.77 -25.15
CA ALA A 76 30.42 -0.07 -26.36
C ALA A 76 31.07 1.29 -26.07
N GLU A 77 30.63 1.97 -25.02
CA GLU A 77 31.15 3.29 -24.59
C GLU A 77 32.51 3.24 -23.91
N LYS A 78 32.98 2.06 -23.47
CA LYS A 78 34.39 1.90 -23.05
C LYS A 78 35.36 2.17 -24.20
N ASN A 79 34.91 2.02 -25.44
CA ASN A 79 35.67 2.31 -26.65
C ASN A 79 35.41 3.74 -27.15
N GLN A 80 36.15 4.17 -28.17
CA GLN A 80 35.96 5.50 -28.77
C GLN A 80 34.54 5.68 -29.31
N HIS A 81 33.78 6.59 -28.68
CA HIS A 81 32.39 6.86 -29.01
C HIS A 81 32.13 8.37 -29.13
N ARG A 82 30.99 8.73 -29.73
CA ARG A 82 30.46 10.09 -29.79
C ARG A 82 29.00 10.06 -29.34
N LEU A 83 28.67 10.88 -28.35
CA LEU A 83 27.31 11.06 -27.87
C LEU A 83 26.69 12.29 -28.54
N ILE A 84 25.42 12.17 -28.93
CA ILE A 84 24.61 13.29 -29.41
C ILE A 84 23.30 13.27 -28.63
N ALA A 85 23.06 14.30 -27.81
CA ALA A 85 21.80 14.48 -27.11
C ALA A 85 20.82 15.30 -27.96
N SER A 86 19.53 14.97 -27.85
CA SER A 86 18.44 15.69 -28.50
C SER A 86 17.28 15.78 -27.53
N THR A 87 16.72 16.98 -27.38
CA THR A 87 15.61 17.24 -26.45
C THR A 87 14.28 17.05 -27.15
N CYS A 88 13.28 16.46 -26.49
CA CYS A 88 11.92 16.35 -27.02
C CYS A 88 10.89 16.88 -26.03
N SER A 89 9.65 17.10 -26.48
CA SER A 89 8.55 17.40 -25.57
C SER A 89 8.15 16.14 -24.79
N MET A 90 7.53 16.29 -23.62
CA MET A 90 6.96 15.18 -22.86
C MET A 90 6.05 14.29 -23.71
N HIS A 91 5.22 14.94 -24.54
CA HIS A 91 4.32 14.25 -25.46
C HIS A 91 5.10 13.43 -26.50
N GLY A 92 6.12 14.02 -27.12
CA GLY A 92 6.95 13.32 -28.09
C GLY A 92 7.72 12.15 -27.48
N LEU A 93 8.22 12.29 -26.26
CA LEU A 93 8.79 11.15 -25.53
C LEU A 93 7.76 10.05 -25.27
N GLY A 94 6.50 10.44 -24.97
CA GLY A 94 5.39 9.51 -24.82
C GLY A 94 5.01 8.76 -26.09
N GLU A 95 5.04 9.42 -27.24
CA GLU A 95 4.80 8.77 -28.53
C GLU A 95 5.93 7.81 -28.91
N LEU A 96 7.18 8.19 -28.63
CA LEU A 96 8.32 7.29 -28.76
C LEU A 96 8.21 6.10 -27.81
N ALA A 97 7.76 6.32 -26.57
CA ALA A 97 7.55 5.26 -25.60
C ALA A 97 6.43 4.29 -25.99
N ALA A 98 5.37 4.81 -26.63
CA ALA A 98 4.31 3.97 -27.19
C ALA A 98 4.79 3.12 -28.38
N LEU A 99 5.72 3.63 -29.19
CA LEU A 99 6.30 2.89 -30.33
C LEU A 99 7.41 1.90 -29.93
N LEU A 100 8.18 2.22 -28.89
CA LEU A 100 9.33 1.45 -28.42
C LEU A 100 9.19 1.10 -26.93
N PRO A 101 8.15 0.37 -26.52
CA PRO A 101 7.96 0.01 -25.11
C PRO A 101 9.10 -0.88 -24.59
N GLU A 102 9.75 -1.67 -25.46
CA GLU A 102 10.88 -2.53 -25.09
C GLU A 102 12.16 -1.76 -24.77
N ALA A 103 12.22 -0.46 -25.07
CA ALA A 103 13.34 0.35 -24.65
C ALA A 103 13.37 0.49 -23.11
N PHE A 104 12.22 0.44 -22.43
CA PHE A 104 12.14 0.66 -21.00
C PHE A 104 12.41 -0.61 -20.20
N GLU A 105 13.33 -0.53 -19.25
CA GLU A 105 13.59 -1.62 -18.29
C GLU A 105 12.39 -1.83 -17.36
N PHE A 106 11.68 -0.75 -17.01
CA PHE A 106 10.53 -0.80 -16.13
C PHE A 106 9.32 -0.05 -16.73
N GLN A 107 8.17 -0.72 -16.77
CA GLN A 107 6.92 -0.11 -17.27
C GLN A 107 6.43 1.06 -16.41
N ALA A 108 6.84 1.16 -15.14
CA ALA A 108 6.54 2.33 -14.32
C ALA A 108 7.09 3.64 -14.94
N ASP A 109 8.19 3.57 -15.69
CA ASP A 109 8.83 4.74 -16.28
C ASP A 109 8.10 5.26 -17.53
N THR A 110 7.14 4.50 -18.08
CA THR A 110 6.26 4.97 -19.17
C THR A 110 5.01 5.68 -18.62
N GLN A 111 4.68 5.50 -17.34
CA GLN A 111 3.49 6.07 -16.72
C GLN A 111 3.52 7.60 -16.68
N GLY A 112 2.56 8.25 -17.33
CA GLY A 112 2.47 9.73 -17.40
C GLY A 112 3.27 10.37 -18.54
N LEU A 113 3.92 9.58 -19.41
CA LEU A 113 4.48 10.09 -20.67
C LEU A 113 3.43 10.20 -21.79
N GLY A 114 2.45 9.31 -21.82
CA GLY A 114 1.37 9.33 -22.81
C GLY A 114 0.19 10.21 -22.41
N THR A 115 -0.40 10.91 -23.38
CA THR A 115 -1.82 11.28 -23.27
C THR A 115 -2.61 9.98 -23.30
N SER A 116 -3.34 9.68 -22.23
CA SER A 116 -4.31 8.59 -22.14
C SER A 116 -5.47 8.82 -23.13
N VAL A 117 -5.20 8.78 -24.44
CA VAL A 117 -6.21 8.26 -25.36
C VAL A 117 -6.13 6.76 -25.11
N ALA A 118 -7.14 6.21 -24.46
CA ALA A 118 -7.10 4.84 -23.99
C ALA A 118 -6.72 3.94 -25.18
N LEU A 119 -5.72 3.07 -25.01
CA LEU A 119 -5.34 2.09 -26.04
C LEU A 119 -6.57 1.30 -26.51
N THR A 120 -7.52 1.11 -25.60
CA THR A 120 -8.85 0.57 -25.85
C THR A 120 -9.65 1.43 -26.85
N ASP A 121 -9.74 2.75 -26.68
CA ASP A 121 -10.46 3.62 -27.62
C ASP A 121 -9.88 3.54 -29.04
N ARG A 122 -8.56 3.40 -29.16
CA ARG A 122 -7.90 3.19 -30.47
C ARG A 122 -8.19 1.82 -31.07
N LEU A 123 -8.32 0.78 -30.26
CA LEU A 123 -8.69 -0.58 -30.68
C LEU A 123 -10.16 -0.67 -31.11
N PHE A 124 -11.06 -0.11 -30.31
CA PHE A 124 -12.51 -0.15 -30.54
C PHE A 124 -12.96 0.75 -31.68
N ALA A 125 -12.15 1.74 -32.08
CA ALA A 125 -12.38 2.50 -33.31
C ALA A 125 -12.19 1.67 -34.59
N ARG A 126 -11.54 0.50 -34.52
CA ARG A 126 -11.18 -0.31 -35.69
C ARG A 126 -12.23 -1.37 -36.00
N ASN A 127 -12.05 -2.06 -37.13
CA ASN A 127 -12.81 -3.27 -37.39
C ASN A 127 -12.40 -4.36 -36.38
N ILE A 128 -13.30 -4.67 -35.45
CA ILE A 128 -13.05 -5.58 -34.32
C ILE A 128 -12.69 -7.00 -34.79
N SER A 129 -13.23 -7.45 -35.92
CA SER A 129 -12.84 -8.74 -36.52
C SER A 129 -11.38 -8.75 -37.00
N ALA A 130 -10.87 -7.63 -37.53
CA ALA A 130 -9.45 -7.50 -37.89
C ALA A 130 -8.56 -7.47 -36.64
N VAL A 131 -9.05 -6.87 -35.55
CA VAL A 131 -8.38 -6.89 -34.23
C VAL A 131 -8.23 -8.33 -33.72
N LEU A 132 -9.30 -9.13 -33.78
CA LEU A 132 -9.26 -10.54 -33.37
C LEU A 132 -8.32 -11.38 -34.26
N GLN A 133 -8.31 -11.17 -35.57
CA GLN A 133 -7.39 -11.86 -36.47
C GLN A 133 -5.93 -11.54 -36.14
N ALA A 134 -5.58 -10.25 -35.94
CA ALA A 134 -4.23 -9.87 -35.56
C ALA A 134 -3.81 -10.42 -34.19
N LEU A 135 -4.78 -10.63 -33.28
CA LEU A 135 -4.55 -11.27 -31.98
C LEU A 135 -4.23 -12.76 -32.11
N SER A 136 -4.84 -13.46 -33.07
CA SER A 136 -4.58 -14.89 -33.31
C SER A 136 -3.18 -15.22 -33.82
N ASP A 137 -2.47 -14.22 -34.36
CA ASP A 137 -1.09 -14.37 -34.83
C ASP A 137 -0.06 -14.43 -33.68
N TYR A 138 -0.47 -14.19 -32.42
CA TYR A 138 0.41 -14.21 -31.26
C TYR A 138 0.36 -15.55 -30.52
N GLU A 139 1.53 -16.16 -30.31
CA GLU A 139 1.69 -17.50 -29.70
C GLU A 139 1.14 -17.60 -28.27
N HIS A 140 1.14 -16.49 -27.50
CA HIS A 140 0.65 -16.45 -26.12
C HIS A 140 -0.87 -16.20 -26.00
N VAL A 141 -1.57 -16.02 -27.12
CA VAL A 141 -3.03 -15.84 -27.17
C VAL A 141 -3.66 -17.19 -27.48
N ARG A 142 -4.44 -17.72 -26.54
CA ARG A 142 -5.17 -18.98 -26.74
C ARG A 142 -6.45 -18.75 -27.54
N GLY A 143 -7.19 -17.69 -27.20
CA GLY A 143 -8.41 -17.32 -27.91
C GLY A 143 -8.85 -15.90 -27.57
N ALA A 144 -9.75 -15.34 -28.38
CA ALA A 144 -10.32 -14.02 -28.17
C ALA A 144 -11.77 -13.95 -28.65
N LEU A 145 -12.57 -13.13 -27.97
CA LEU A 145 -14.00 -12.96 -28.18
C LEU A 145 -14.35 -11.48 -28.13
N ALA A 146 -15.09 -11.00 -29.13
CA ALA A 146 -15.72 -9.69 -29.08
C ALA A 146 -17.24 -9.84 -28.93
N ALA A 147 -17.82 -9.08 -28.00
CA ALA A 147 -19.25 -9.08 -27.76
C ALA A 147 -19.80 -7.67 -27.56
N ASP A 148 -21.03 -7.42 -28.00
CA ASP A 148 -21.80 -6.20 -27.72
C ASP A 148 -23.06 -6.58 -26.96
N GLN A 149 -23.21 -6.06 -25.74
CA GLN A 149 -24.37 -6.35 -24.86
C GLN A 149 -24.69 -7.86 -24.73
N GLY A 150 -23.66 -8.70 -24.70
CA GLY A 150 -23.79 -10.16 -24.58
C GLY A 150 -24.02 -10.90 -25.90
N ILE A 151 -24.08 -10.21 -27.04
CA ILE A 151 -24.15 -10.80 -28.38
C ILE A 151 -22.74 -10.93 -28.94
N VAL A 152 -22.35 -12.11 -29.40
CA VAL A 152 -21.05 -12.35 -30.06
C VAL A 152 -20.99 -11.55 -31.37
N ILE A 153 -20.00 -10.67 -31.49
CA ILE A 153 -19.62 -10.03 -32.76
C ILE A 153 -18.79 -11.03 -33.56
N ASP A 154 -17.72 -11.55 -32.95
CA ASP A 154 -16.77 -12.46 -33.57
C ASP A 154 -15.93 -13.17 -32.49
N SER A 155 -15.36 -14.33 -32.83
CA SER A 155 -14.61 -15.20 -31.91
C SER A 155 -13.52 -15.98 -32.64
N ILE A 156 -12.33 -16.07 -32.06
CA ILE A 156 -11.18 -16.74 -32.67
C ILE A 156 -10.36 -17.53 -31.64
N GLY A 157 -9.66 -18.57 -32.09
CA GLY A 157 -8.80 -19.41 -31.25
C GLY A 157 -9.56 -20.43 -30.40
N ASP A 158 -8.86 -20.99 -29.41
CA ASP A 158 -9.36 -21.99 -28.48
C ASP A 158 -9.96 -21.30 -27.24
N LEU A 159 -11.29 -21.22 -27.21
CA LEU A 159 -12.04 -20.63 -26.10
C LEU A 159 -12.35 -21.69 -25.03
N PRO A 160 -12.39 -21.34 -23.73
CA PRO A 160 -12.65 -22.30 -22.65
C PRO A 160 -14.09 -22.85 -22.60
N GLY A 161 -14.99 -22.35 -23.46
CA GLY A 161 -16.41 -22.70 -23.47
C GLY A 161 -17.12 -22.18 -24.73
N ASP A 162 -18.45 -22.34 -24.79
CA ASP A 162 -19.23 -21.86 -25.94
C ASP A 162 -19.24 -20.33 -26.01
N ALA A 163 -19.00 -19.78 -27.20
CA ALA A 163 -18.82 -18.35 -27.41
C ALA A 163 -20.06 -17.53 -26.99
N LYS A 164 -21.27 -18.10 -27.11
CA LYS A 164 -22.53 -17.45 -26.73
C LYS A 164 -22.74 -17.37 -25.22
N GLU A 165 -22.33 -18.40 -24.49
CA GLU A 165 -22.42 -18.41 -23.02
C GLU A 165 -21.32 -17.52 -22.43
N LEU A 166 -20.13 -17.56 -23.04
CA LEU A 166 -19.02 -16.68 -22.68
C LEU A 166 -19.32 -15.21 -22.95
N SER A 167 -20.00 -14.85 -24.04
CA SER A 167 -20.34 -13.44 -24.32
C SER A 167 -21.28 -12.85 -23.28
N ALA A 168 -22.26 -13.62 -22.80
CA ALA A 168 -23.19 -13.18 -21.76
C ALA A 168 -22.48 -12.98 -20.40
N THR A 169 -21.60 -13.91 -20.03
CA THR A 169 -20.84 -13.83 -18.77
C THR A 169 -19.83 -12.68 -18.80
N VAL A 170 -19.06 -12.54 -19.89
CA VAL A 170 -18.11 -11.45 -20.13
C VAL A 170 -18.79 -10.08 -20.11
N ALA A 171 -19.97 -9.95 -20.73
CA ALA A 171 -20.73 -8.69 -20.71
C ALA A 171 -21.18 -8.33 -19.28
N SER A 172 -21.72 -9.28 -18.52
CA SER A 172 -22.13 -9.05 -17.12
C SER A 172 -20.95 -8.65 -16.23
N LEU A 173 -19.79 -9.28 -16.45
CA LEU A 173 -18.59 -9.02 -15.67
C LEU A 173 -18.01 -7.64 -16.03
N SER A 174 -17.99 -7.27 -17.31
CA SER A 174 -17.60 -5.92 -17.74
C SER A 174 -18.51 -4.84 -17.15
N GLU A 175 -19.83 -5.07 -17.09
CA GLU A 175 -20.77 -4.11 -16.49
C GLU A 175 -20.53 -3.95 -14.98
N ALA A 176 -20.34 -5.06 -14.26
CA ALA A 176 -19.98 -5.04 -12.85
C ALA A 176 -18.65 -4.30 -12.61
N MET A 177 -17.66 -4.54 -13.47
CA MET A 177 -16.36 -3.88 -13.42
C MET A 177 -16.45 -2.37 -13.66
N ASN A 178 -17.20 -1.94 -14.67
CA ASN A 178 -17.38 -0.53 -14.99
C ASN A 178 -18.09 0.22 -13.84
N LEU A 179 -19.08 -0.41 -13.20
CA LEU A 179 -19.75 0.12 -12.01
C LEU A 179 -18.79 0.29 -10.82
N GLN A 180 -17.86 -0.66 -10.62
CA GLN A 180 -16.85 -0.56 -9.55
C GLN A 180 -15.79 0.49 -9.87
N GLN A 181 -15.34 0.56 -11.13
CA GLN A 181 -14.37 1.55 -11.57
C GLN A 181 -14.90 2.97 -11.42
N ALA A 182 -16.18 3.21 -11.74
CA ALA A 182 -16.83 4.51 -11.51
C ALA A 182 -16.84 4.91 -10.02
N LYS A 183 -17.05 3.95 -9.10
CA LYS A 183 -16.99 4.20 -7.65
C LYS A 183 -15.57 4.48 -7.16
N LEU A 184 -14.56 3.90 -7.80
CA LEU A 184 -13.15 4.12 -7.51
C LEU A 184 -12.57 5.37 -8.20
N GLY A 185 -13.41 6.16 -8.88
CA GLY A 185 -13.01 7.40 -9.54
C GLY A 185 -12.38 7.23 -10.92
N GLY A 186 -12.53 6.06 -11.55
CA GLY A 186 -12.10 5.81 -12.91
C GLY A 186 -13.16 6.18 -13.97
N ASP A 187 -12.67 6.41 -15.18
CA ASP A 187 -13.35 7.06 -16.30
C ASP A 187 -14.27 6.12 -17.10
N GLY A 188 -14.36 4.84 -16.70
CA GLY A 188 -15.03 3.77 -17.44
C GLY A 188 -14.27 3.27 -18.69
N ASN A 189 -13.16 3.92 -19.06
CA ASN A 189 -12.27 3.48 -20.13
C ASN A 189 -11.06 2.76 -19.52
N GLY A 190 -10.87 1.50 -19.89
CA GLY A 190 -9.76 0.70 -19.39
C GLY A 190 -9.82 -0.76 -19.83
N TYR A 191 -8.75 -1.48 -19.49
CA TYR A 191 -8.73 -2.93 -19.55
C TYR A 191 -8.45 -3.48 -18.16
N ALA A 192 -8.95 -4.68 -17.90
CA ALA A 192 -8.65 -5.43 -16.69
C ALA A 192 -8.09 -6.79 -17.06
N SER A 193 -7.29 -7.33 -16.15
CA SER A 193 -6.77 -8.69 -16.28
C SER A 193 -7.21 -9.49 -15.06
N LEU A 194 -7.71 -10.70 -15.32
CA LEU A 194 -8.12 -11.66 -14.33
C LEU A 194 -7.25 -12.90 -14.47
N ASN A 195 -6.52 -13.24 -13.42
CA ASN A 195 -5.67 -14.44 -13.42
C ASN A 195 -6.51 -15.65 -12.99
N MET A 196 -6.61 -16.64 -13.88
CA MET A 196 -7.41 -17.86 -13.73
C MET A 196 -6.47 -19.08 -13.73
N GLY A 197 -5.69 -19.23 -12.66
CA GLY A 197 -4.79 -20.38 -12.44
C GLY A 197 -3.67 -20.48 -13.48
N ASP A 198 -3.92 -21.22 -14.55
CA ASP A 198 -2.96 -21.49 -15.64
C ASP A 198 -3.15 -20.54 -16.85
N THR A 199 -4.19 -19.70 -16.82
CA THR A 199 -4.52 -18.74 -17.89
C THR A 199 -4.81 -17.37 -17.31
N SER A 200 -4.68 -16.34 -18.12
CA SER A 200 -5.14 -14.99 -17.80
C SER A 200 -6.20 -14.55 -18.80
N LEU A 201 -7.19 -13.80 -18.31
CA LEU A 201 -8.27 -13.23 -19.11
C LEU A 201 -8.14 -11.71 -19.08
N LEU A 202 -7.88 -11.13 -20.24
CA LEU A 202 -7.95 -9.68 -20.43
C LEU A 202 -9.32 -9.26 -20.93
N LEU A 203 -9.89 -8.26 -20.27
CA LEU A 203 -11.16 -7.64 -20.62
C LEU A 203 -10.93 -6.17 -20.90
N ALA A 204 -11.02 -5.79 -22.17
CA ALA A 204 -11.09 -4.39 -22.56
C ALA A 204 -12.56 -4.05 -22.85
N SER A 205 -13.02 -2.87 -22.42
CA SER A 205 -14.36 -2.40 -22.77
C SER A 205 -14.31 -0.95 -23.26
N SER A 206 -15.21 -0.62 -24.17
CA SER A 206 -15.50 0.76 -24.58
C SER A 206 -16.99 0.88 -24.85
N SER A 207 -17.66 1.72 -24.08
CA SER A 207 -19.13 1.90 -24.10
C SER A 207 -19.91 0.59 -23.90
N THR A 208 -20.37 -0.06 -24.98
CA THR A 208 -21.17 -1.28 -24.95
C THR A 208 -20.44 -2.52 -25.47
N ILE A 209 -19.31 -2.32 -26.15
CA ILE A 209 -18.52 -3.39 -26.75
C ILE A 209 -17.45 -3.85 -25.77
N VAL A 210 -17.33 -5.16 -25.63
CA VAL A 210 -16.35 -5.83 -24.77
C VAL A 210 -15.48 -6.75 -25.62
N LEU A 211 -14.18 -6.69 -25.39
CA LEU A 211 -13.18 -7.57 -25.97
C LEU A 211 -12.57 -8.41 -24.84
N ALA A 212 -12.79 -9.72 -24.90
CA ALA A 212 -12.20 -10.73 -24.02
C ALA A 212 -11.06 -11.46 -24.73
N ILE A 213 -9.90 -11.55 -24.11
CA ILE A 213 -8.71 -12.22 -24.65
C ILE A 213 -8.18 -13.20 -23.61
N TRP A 214 -8.11 -14.48 -23.96
CA TRP A 214 -7.51 -15.52 -23.13
C TRP A 214 -6.05 -15.72 -23.52
N THR A 215 -5.18 -15.54 -22.55
CA THR A 215 -3.74 -15.57 -22.67
C THR A 215 -3.12 -16.56 -21.68
N GLU A 216 -1.86 -16.91 -21.89
CA GLU A 216 -1.06 -17.63 -20.90
C GLU A 216 -0.81 -16.75 -19.65
N LEU A 217 -0.45 -17.36 -18.51
CA LEU A 217 -0.35 -16.66 -17.22
C LEU A 217 0.65 -15.47 -17.23
N ASP A 218 1.77 -15.60 -17.94
CA ASP A 218 2.85 -14.61 -17.98
C ASP A 218 2.76 -13.64 -19.17
N ALA A 219 1.63 -13.64 -19.89
CA ALA A 219 1.46 -12.74 -21.02
C ALA A 219 1.41 -11.27 -20.57
N ASN A 220 2.30 -10.44 -21.12
CA ASN A 220 2.25 -9.00 -20.87
C ASN A 220 1.11 -8.37 -21.68
N HIS A 221 -0.05 -8.28 -21.03
CA HIS A 221 -1.28 -7.70 -21.54
C HIS A 221 -1.14 -6.29 -22.13
N ALA A 222 -0.39 -5.41 -21.45
CA ALA A 222 -0.15 -4.05 -21.93
C ALA A 222 0.61 -4.10 -23.26
N ARG A 223 1.66 -4.93 -23.35
CA ARG A 223 2.46 -5.13 -24.55
C ARG A 223 1.63 -5.68 -25.70
N LEU A 224 0.84 -6.70 -25.44
CA LEU A 224 -0.05 -7.33 -26.43
C LEU A 224 -1.02 -6.30 -27.03
N LEU A 225 -1.68 -5.49 -26.18
CA LEU A 225 -2.57 -4.45 -26.67
C LEU A 225 -1.83 -3.38 -27.47
N THR A 226 -0.65 -2.92 -27.02
CA THR A 226 0.17 -1.97 -27.80
C THR A 226 0.63 -2.55 -29.13
N ASP A 227 1.12 -3.78 -29.17
CA ASP A 227 1.64 -4.39 -30.39
C ASP A 227 0.51 -4.66 -31.39
N VAL A 228 -0.68 -5.06 -30.93
CA VAL A 228 -1.88 -5.18 -31.77
C VAL A 228 -2.33 -3.82 -32.28
N THR A 229 -2.34 -2.78 -31.43
CA THR A 229 -2.63 -1.41 -31.90
C THR A 229 -1.59 -0.92 -32.92
N ALA A 230 -0.31 -1.25 -32.74
CA ALA A 230 0.74 -0.82 -33.66
C ALA A 230 0.69 -1.60 -34.98
N LYS A 231 0.38 -2.90 -34.96
CA LYS A 231 0.21 -3.73 -36.18
C LYS A 231 -0.96 -3.24 -37.03
N LEU A 232 -2.04 -2.80 -36.38
CA LEU A 232 -3.26 -2.36 -37.03
C LEU A 232 -3.30 -0.83 -37.24
N ASP A 233 -2.22 -0.10 -36.93
CA ASP A 233 -2.10 1.33 -37.21
C ASP A 233 -2.17 1.55 -38.73
N GLY A 234 -3.34 1.97 -39.22
CA GLY A 234 -3.65 2.16 -40.64
C GLY A 234 -5.06 1.75 -41.05
N GLU A 235 -5.72 0.88 -40.27
CA GLU A 235 -7.08 0.41 -40.56
C GLU A 235 -8.07 0.92 -39.50
N ILE A 236 -8.63 2.11 -39.73
CA ILE A 236 -9.73 2.65 -38.91
C ILE A 236 -10.77 3.29 -39.84
N GLY A 237 -11.98 2.75 -39.82
CA GLY A 237 -13.15 3.31 -40.48
C GLY A 237 -14.14 3.86 -39.46
N THR A 238 -14.53 5.13 -39.61
CA THR A 238 -15.93 5.61 -39.63
C THR A 238 -15.96 7.13 -39.94
N TYR A 239 -15.74 7.47 -41.20
CA TYR A 239 -16.42 8.46 -42.06
C TYR A 239 -16.05 8.02 -43.48
N ALA A 240 -16.99 8.09 -44.45
CA ALA A 240 -16.85 7.42 -45.76
C ALA A 240 -15.44 7.54 -46.35
N GLU A 241 -14.73 6.41 -46.41
CA GLU A 241 -13.39 6.31 -47.00
C GLU A 241 -13.41 6.95 -48.39
N GLY A 242 -12.45 7.84 -48.66
CA GLY A 242 -12.34 8.49 -49.96
C GLY A 242 -13.40 9.56 -50.27
N SER A 243 -14.08 10.14 -49.27
CA SER A 243 -14.98 11.28 -49.51
C SER A 243 -14.20 12.49 -50.03
N ALA A 244 -14.43 12.84 -51.29
CA ALA A 244 -13.85 13.99 -51.98
C ALA A 244 -14.15 15.33 -51.27
N THR A 245 -15.23 15.39 -50.47
CA THR A 245 -15.64 16.58 -49.73
C THR A 245 -15.73 16.31 -48.23
N LEU A 246 -15.02 17.12 -47.44
CA LEU A 246 -15.13 17.14 -45.97
C LEU A 246 -16.32 18.03 -45.54
N PRO A 247 -17.05 17.67 -44.47
CA PRO A 247 -18.20 18.44 -43.99
C PRO A 247 -17.75 19.82 -43.48
N ASP A 248 -18.54 20.86 -43.79
CA ASP A 248 -18.25 22.22 -43.35
C ASP A 248 -18.41 22.33 -41.82
N GLY A 249 -17.28 22.35 -41.11
CA GLY A 249 -17.21 22.61 -39.67
C GLY A 249 -17.21 24.11 -39.35
N PHE A 250 -16.99 24.45 -38.07
CA PHE A 250 -16.89 25.84 -37.62
C PHE A 250 -15.64 26.51 -38.21
N VAL A 251 -15.81 27.65 -38.90
CA VAL A 251 -14.67 28.41 -39.45
C VAL A 251 -13.96 29.16 -38.34
N LEU A 252 -12.74 28.74 -38.04
CA LEU A 252 -11.91 29.31 -37.00
C LEU A 252 -11.15 30.57 -37.49
N ARG A 253 -10.59 30.51 -38.70
CA ARG A 253 -9.88 31.62 -39.35
C ARG A 253 -10.16 31.63 -40.85
N GLU A 254 -10.25 32.83 -41.44
CA GLU A 254 -10.40 33.06 -42.87
C GLU A 254 -9.35 34.07 -43.35
N GLY A 255 -8.72 33.81 -44.49
CA GLY A 255 -7.65 34.66 -45.03
C GLY A 255 -7.40 34.46 -46.52
N LYS A 256 -6.53 35.31 -47.09
CA LYS A 256 -6.08 35.17 -48.49
C LYS A 256 -5.11 34.00 -48.63
N GLY A 257 -5.13 33.33 -49.78
CA GLY A 257 -4.25 32.20 -50.09
C GLY A 257 -2.80 32.59 -50.41
N GLY A 258 -1.96 31.57 -50.55
CA GLY A 258 -0.51 31.69 -50.78
C GLY A 258 0.29 30.76 -49.89
N ALA A 259 1.49 30.35 -50.31
CA ALA A 259 2.32 29.41 -49.55
C ALA A 259 2.62 29.89 -48.12
N ASP A 260 2.94 31.18 -47.93
CA ASP A 260 3.19 31.74 -46.59
C ASP A 260 1.91 31.85 -45.75
N ALA A 261 0.74 32.02 -46.39
CA ALA A 261 -0.55 32.06 -45.71
C ALA A 261 -1.01 30.66 -45.27
N VAL A 262 -0.78 29.63 -46.09
CA VAL A 262 -0.97 28.22 -45.72
C VAL A 262 -0.11 27.89 -44.51
N MET A 263 1.18 28.25 -44.54
CA MET A 263 2.09 28.11 -43.40
C MET A 263 1.57 28.80 -42.13
N SER A 264 1.08 30.03 -42.24
CA SER A 264 0.52 30.76 -41.10
C SER A 264 -0.75 30.10 -40.54
N MET A 265 -1.63 29.58 -41.40
CA MET A 265 -2.83 28.86 -40.98
C MET A 265 -2.49 27.51 -40.33
N LEU A 266 -1.44 26.83 -40.82
CA LEU A 266 -0.93 25.60 -40.24
C LEU A 266 -0.29 25.82 -38.86
N SER A 267 0.52 26.87 -38.71
CA SER A 267 1.08 27.27 -37.40
C SER A 267 -0.05 27.53 -36.39
N ALA A 268 -1.09 28.26 -36.81
CA ALA A 268 -2.26 28.50 -35.98
C ALA A 268 -3.05 27.23 -35.64
N ALA A 269 -3.19 26.31 -36.60
CA ALA A 269 -3.88 25.05 -36.37
C ALA A 269 -3.13 24.15 -35.38
N LEU A 270 -1.79 24.17 -35.42
CA LEU A 270 -0.92 23.44 -34.50
C LEU A 270 -0.97 24.03 -33.08
N GLU A 271 -0.88 25.37 -32.96
CA GLU A 271 -0.99 26.08 -31.67
C GLU A 271 -2.35 25.82 -31.00
N GLU A 272 -3.43 25.82 -31.78
CA GLU A 272 -4.80 25.61 -31.27
C GLU A 272 -5.25 24.14 -31.29
N ARG A 273 -4.35 23.19 -31.60
CA ARG A 273 -4.60 21.74 -31.72
C ARG A 273 -5.90 21.41 -32.46
N VAL A 274 -6.07 21.97 -33.65
CA VAL A 274 -7.34 21.89 -34.41
C VAL A 274 -7.52 20.51 -35.06
N THR A 275 -8.57 19.79 -34.69
CA THR A 275 -9.11 18.66 -35.47
C THR A 275 -10.13 19.19 -36.48
N GLY A 276 -9.83 19.04 -37.77
CA GLY A 276 -10.68 19.53 -38.85
C GLY A 276 -9.98 19.56 -40.20
N HIS A 277 -10.09 20.66 -40.94
CA HIS A 277 -9.41 20.78 -42.23
C HIS A 277 -9.16 22.23 -42.66
N LEU A 278 -8.09 22.46 -43.42
CA LEU A 278 -7.80 23.71 -44.10
C LEU A 278 -8.31 23.65 -45.55
N LYS A 279 -9.35 24.43 -45.86
CA LYS A 279 -10.00 24.47 -47.18
C LYS A 279 -9.49 25.66 -48.00
N ALA A 280 -9.07 25.40 -49.23
CA ALA A 280 -8.63 26.39 -50.21
C ALA A 280 -9.59 26.49 -51.40
N GLY A 281 -10.41 27.54 -51.41
CA GLY A 281 -11.43 27.81 -52.43
C GLY A 281 -12.81 27.22 -52.09
N ALA A 282 -13.81 27.59 -52.89
CA ALA A 282 -15.23 27.25 -52.68
C ALA A 282 -15.89 26.56 -53.89
N SER A 283 -15.10 26.11 -54.87
CA SER A 283 -15.57 25.50 -56.14
C SER A 283 -15.31 23.98 -56.19
N ASP A 284 -15.72 23.32 -57.27
CA ASP A 284 -15.42 21.90 -57.57
C ASP A 284 -13.92 21.55 -57.56
N LYS A 285 -13.04 22.56 -57.61
CA LYS A 285 -11.57 22.40 -57.50
C LYS A 285 -11.03 22.74 -56.11
N ALA A 286 -11.88 22.87 -55.09
CA ALA A 286 -11.44 23.12 -53.73
C ALA A 286 -10.51 22.00 -53.26
N VAL A 287 -9.46 22.39 -52.54
CA VAL A 287 -8.54 21.45 -51.90
C VAL A 287 -8.71 21.61 -50.41
N SER A 288 -9.01 20.53 -49.71
CA SER A 288 -9.10 20.50 -48.25
C SER A 288 -8.01 19.61 -47.69
N LEU A 289 -7.13 20.20 -46.90
CA LEU A 289 -6.09 19.48 -46.16
C LEU A 289 -6.66 19.10 -44.79
N ALA A 290 -6.83 17.81 -44.56
CA ALA A 290 -7.36 17.27 -43.32
C ALA A 290 -6.31 17.39 -42.20
N LEU A 291 -6.73 17.90 -41.04
CA LEU A 291 -5.88 18.19 -39.89
C LEU A 291 -6.35 17.40 -38.66
N ASN A 292 -5.43 16.68 -38.01
CA ASN A 292 -5.66 16.04 -36.72
C ASN A 292 -4.78 16.71 -35.66
N ASN A 293 -5.37 17.35 -34.66
CA ASN A 293 -4.66 18.17 -33.67
C ASN A 293 -3.67 19.17 -34.29
N GLY A 294 -3.99 19.71 -35.49
CA GLY A 294 -3.14 20.61 -36.25
C GLY A 294 -2.13 19.94 -37.20
N LEU A 295 -2.00 18.60 -37.17
CA LEU A 295 -1.12 17.83 -38.06
C LEU A 295 -1.82 17.52 -39.39
N PRO A 296 -1.19 17.79 -40.56
CA PRO A 296 -1.70 17.34 -41.85
C PRO A 296 -1.67 15.81 -41.98
N VAL A 297 -2.83 15.18 -42.14
CA VAL A 297 -2.94 13.70 -42.21
C VAL A 297 -3.40 13.21 -43.57
N ALA A 298 -4.24 13.98 -44.26
CA ALA A 298 -4.76 13.60 -45.58
C ALA A 298 -5.08 14.84 -46.41
N MET A 299 -5.22 14.67 -47.72
CA MET A 299 -5.65 15.72 -48.64
C MET A 299 -6.83 15.24 -49.46
N ALA A 300 -7.90 16.03 -49.48
CA ALA A 300 -9.07 15.84 -50.31
C ALA A 300 -9.09 16.91 -51.42
N ALA A 301 -9.02 16.48 -52.68
CA ALA A 301 -8.79 17.33 -53.85
C ALA A 301 -9.71 17.03 -55.04
N ASN A 302 -10.81 16.30 -54.83
CA ASN A 302 -11.79 15.90 -55.85
C ASN A 302 -11.16 15.20 -57.07
N GLY A 303 -10.31 14.20 -56.82
CA GLY A 303 -9.64 13.37 -57.85
C GLY A 303 -8.47 14.04 -58.57
N GLN A 304 -7.94 15.16 -58.05
CA GLN A 304 -6.73 15.80 -58.57
C GLN A 304 -5.45 15.04 -58.15
N SER A 305 -4.39 15.17 -58.94
CA SER A 305 -3.06 14.67 -58.56
C SER A 305 -2.52 15.45 -57.36
N PHE A 306 -1.61 14.85 -56.58
CA PHE A 306 -0.97 15.52 -55.44
C PHE A 306 -0.30 16.85 -55.81
N GLU A 307 0.39 16.92 -56.97
CA GLU A 307 1.04 18.14 -57.43
C GLU A 307 0.04 19.26 -57.77
N ASP A 308 -1.05 18.91 -58.45
CA ASP A 308 -2.12 19.86 -58.79
C ASP A 308 -2.86 20.35 -57.54
N ALA A 309 -3.11 19.44 -56.58
CA ALA A 309 -3.71 19.76 -55.29
C ALA A 309 -2.84 20.74 -54.49
N MET A 310 -1.50 20.54 -54.47
CA MET A 310 -0.56 21.46 -53.83
C MET A 310 -0.51 22.84 -54.49
N LEU A 311 -0.59 22.89 -55.83
CA LEU A 311 -0.70 24.15 -56.57
C LEU A 311 -2.01 24.88 -56.30
N GLY A 312 -3.11 24.13 -56.13
CA GLY A 312 -4.42 24.64 -55.74
C GLY A 312 -4.46 25.16 -54.31
N LEU A 313 -3.91 24.42 -53.35
CA LEU A 313 -3.85 24.80 -51.93
C LEU A 313 -3.08 26.12 -51.72
N THR A 314 -2.02 26.34 -52.50
CA THR A 314 -1.12 27.50 -52.37
C THR A 314 -1.46 28.67 -53.31
N GLU A 315 -2.59 28.63 -54.02
CA GLU A 315 -2.97 29.66 -54.98
C GLU A 315 -3.38 30.97 -54.29
N SER A 316 -2.72 32.07 -54.61
CA SER A 316 -2.95 33.38 -53.96
C SER A 316 -4.32 34.01 -54.21
N LYS A 317 -5.03 33.54 -55.24
CA LYS A 317 -6.39 34.00 -55.57
C LYS A 317 -7.48 33.30 -54.75
N ARG A 318 -7.16 32.16 -54.12
CA ARG A 318 -8.13 31.40 -53.33
C ARG A 318 -8.22 31.96 -51.92
N VAL A 319 -9.40 31.78 -51.32
CA VAL A 319 -9.62 32.07 -49.90
C VAL A 319 -9.33 30.80 -49.11
N LEU A 320 -8.52 30.93 -48.06
CA LEU A 320 -8.22 29.87 -47.11
C LEU A 320 -9.18 29.97 -45.93
N LYS A 321 -9.80 28.85 -45.56
CA LYS A 321 -10.65 28.72 -44.38
C LYS A 321 -10.17 27.55 -43.54
N LEU A 322 -9.82 27.81 -42.28
CA LEU A 322 -9.49 26.78 -41.30
C LEU A 322 -10.77 26.36 -40.59
N HIS A 323 -11.25 25.14 -40.83
CA HIS A 323 -12.44 24.59 -40.20
C HIS A 323 -12.06 23.69 -39.02
N ARG A 324 -12.76 23.86 -37.89
CA ARG A 324 -12.75 22.95 -36.73
C ARG A 324 -14.01 22.09 -36.76
N LEU A 325 -13.86 20.78 -36.65
CA LEU A 325 -14.98 19.84 -36.59
C LEU A 325 -15.53 19.70 -35.16
N ALA A 326 -16.67 19.03 -34.99
CA ALA A 326 -17.26 18.81 -33.68
C ALA A 326 -16.34 17.96 -32.79
N SER A 327 -16.45 18.11 -31.47
CA SER A 327 -15.69 17.28 -30.53
C SER A 327 -16.05 15.79 -30.71
N GLY A 328 -15.05 14.91 -30.76
CA GLY A 328 -15.21 13.48 -31.05
C GLY A 328 -15.07 13.09 -32.53
N THR A 329 -14.97 14.04 -33.46
CA THR A 329 -14.74 13.73 -34.88
C THR A 329 -13.27 13.33 -35.09
N MET A 330 -13.01 12.08 -35.48
CA MET A 330 -11.66 11.60 -35.81
C MET A 330 -11.35 11.77 -37.29
N VAL A 331 -10.18 12.34 -37.58
CA VAL A 331 -9.66 12.55 -38.94
C VAL A 331 -8.41 11.67 -39.11
N SER A 332 -8.36 10.88 -40.17
CA SER A 332 -7.33 9.88 -40.45
C SER A 332 -6.73 10.05 -41.86
N SER A 333 -5.74 9.23 -42.19
CA SER A 333 -5.16 9.16 -43.54
C SER A 333 -6.18 8.74 -44.61
N SER A 334 -7.19 7.95 -44.23
CA SER A 334 -8.28 7.47 -45.11
C SER A 334 -9.37 8.51 -45.41
N THR A 335 -9.31 9.69 -44.78
CA THR A 335 -10.32 10.74 -44.98
C THR A 335 -10.11 11.52 -46.29
N GLY A 336 -8.94 11.40 -46.94
CA GLY A 336 -8.64 12.06 -48.22
C GLY A 336 -8.88 11.16 -49.43
N ASP A 337 -8.97 11.76 -50.62
CA ASP A 337 -9.07 11.06 -51.91
C ASP A 337 -7.73 11.01 -52.68
N VAL A 338 -6.70 11.73 -52.20
CA VAL A 338 -5.34 11.66 -52.74
C VAL A 338 -4.62 10.46 -52.12
N ALA A 339 -4.33 9.44 -52.95
CA ALA A 339 -3.59 8.26 -52.54
C ALA A 339 -2.15 8.60 -52.09
N ASP A 340 -1.62 7.81 -51.15
CA ASP A 340 -0.23 7.85 -50.68
C ASP A 340 0.25 9.18 -50.08
N PHE A 341 -0.65 9.98 -49.50
CA PHE A 341 -0.28 11.20 -48.79
C PHE A 341 0.65 10.89 -47.61
N THR A 342 1.82 11.54 -47.56
CA THR A 342 2.72 11.53 -46.38
C THR A 342 3.10 12.95 -45.98
N LEU A 343 3.22 13.19 -44.67
CA LEU A 343 3.58 14.49 -44.13
C LEU A 343 4.94 14.99 -44.68
N LYS A 344 5.89 14.06 -44.85
CA LYS A 344 7.21 14.34 -45.44
C LYS A 344 7.11 14.86 -46.86
N GLN A 345 6.37 14.18 -47.74
CA GLN A 345 6.15 14.64 -49.11
C GLN A 345 5.42 15.98 -49.15
N PHE A 346 4.44 16.19 -48.26
CA PHE A 346 3.74 17.47 -48.14
C PHE A 346 4.67 18.62 -47.75
N VAL A 347 5.55 18.42 -46.75
CA VAL A 347 6.53 19.41 -46.31
C VAL A 347 7.54 19.74 -47.41
N GLU A 348 8.08 18.72 -48.09
CA GLU A 348 9.00 18.89 -49.20
C GLU A 348 8.34 19.64 -50.36
N ALA A 349 7.11 19.27 -50.72
CA ALA A 349 6.34 19.97 -51.74
C ALA A 349 6.05 21.43 -51.34
N LEU A 350 5.55 21.69 -50.13
CA LEU A 350 5.21 23.04 -49.69
C LEU A 350 6.43 23.99 -49.66
N SER A 351 7.62 23.47 -49.31
CA SER A 351 8.86 24.25 -49.32
C SER A 351 9.33 24.65 -50.74
N THR A 352 9.01 23.82 -51.75
CA THR A 352 9.46 24.00 -53.14
C THR A 352 8.40 24.62 -54.06
N VAL A 353 7.12 24.56 -53.67
CA VAL A 353 6.00 25.08 -54.45
C VAL A 353 6.10 26.58 -54.68
N ARG A 354 6.04 26.99 -55.95
CA ARG A 354 6.08 28.41 -56.40
C ARG A 354 7.32 29.19 -55.95
N THR A 355 8.42 28.51 -55.54
CA THR A 355 9.69 29.14 -55.14
C THR A 355 10.88 28.63 -55.98
N ARG A 356 11.69 29.55 -56.51
CA ARG A 356 12.95 29.23 -57.24
C ARG A 356 14.23 29.58 -56.46
N SER A 357 14.11 30.25 -55.33
CA SER A 357 15.24 30.68 -54.49
C SER A 357 15.58 29.61 -53.46
N GLU A 358 16.83 29.12 -53.48
CA GLU A 358 17.34 28.16 -52.48
C GLU A 358 17.24 28.70 -51.06
N LYS A 359 17.66 29.95 -50.82
CA LYS A 359 17.54 30.60 -49.49
C LYS A 359 16.11 30.60 -48.95
N ARG A 360 15.12 30.80 -49.83
CA ARG A 360 13.70 30.76 -49.43
C ARG A 360 13.25 29.33 -49.15
N LYS A 361 13.66 28.37 -49.98
CA LYS A 361 13.39 26.94 -49.76
C LYS A 361 13.97 26.48 -48.42
N ASP A 362 15.22 26.81 -48.13
CA ASP A 362 15.90 26.46 -46.87
C ASP A 362 15.20 27.09 -45.67
N SER A 363 14.82 28.37 -45.76
CA SER A 363 14.10 29.05 -44.68
C SER A 363 12.70 28.47 -44.45
N MET A 364 11.96 28.14 -45.51
CA MET A 364 10.65 27.51 -45.41
C MET A 364 10.75 26.08 -44.88
N MET A 365 11.72 25.31 -45.37
CA MET A 365 12.02 23.96 -44.91
C MET A 365 12.39 23.95 -43.42
N HIS A 366 13.24 24.87 -42.98
CA HIS A 366 13.59 24.99 -41.57
C HIS A 366 12.38 25.28 -40.69
N ARG A 367 11.46 26.16 -41.12
CA ARG A 367 10.22 26.42 -40.37
C ARG A 367 9.30 25.21 -40.34
N LEU A 368 9.17 24.51 -41.46
CA LEU A 368 8.35 23.29 -41.55
C LEU A 368 8.92 22.15 -40.71
N MET A 369 10.24 21.97 -40.72
CA MET A 369 10.92 20.98 -39.87
C MET A 369 10.82 21.33 -38.39
N ASN A 370 10.82 22.62 -38.03
CA ASN A 370 10.55 23.03 -36.66
C ASN A 370 9.10 22.72 -36.23
N MET A 371 8.12 22.77 -37.14
CA MET A 371 6.71 22.47 -36.82
C MET A 371 6.39 20.97 -36.84
N TYR A 372 6.94 20.23 -37.81
CA TYR A 372 6.52 18.86 -38.12
C TYR A 372 7.66 17.84 -38.17
N GLY A 373 8.92 18.27 -37.98
CA GLY A 373 10.09 17.40 -38.11
C GLY A 373 10.08 16.22 -37.13
N PHE A 374 9.51 16.41 -35.94
CA PHE A 374 9.32 15.34 -34.97
C PHE A 374 8.36 14.26 -35.50
N GLU A 375 7.18 14.66 -35.97
CA GLU A 375 6.16 13.74 -36.51
C GLU A 375 6.65 13.01 -37.76
N ILE A 376 7.36 13.72 -38.64
CA ILE A 376 8.00 13.09 -39.82
C ILE A 376 9.00 12.02 -39.38
N GLY A 377 9.81 12.32 -38.36
CA GLY A 377 10.73 11.33 -37.79
C GLY A 377 10.01 10.17 -37.12
N LEU A 378 8.86 10.42 -36.48
CA LEU A 378 8.04 9.40 -35.84
C LEU A 378 7.47 8.42 -36.88
N ASP A 379 6.99 8.93 -38.01
CA ASP A 379 6.51 8.10 -39.12
C ASP A 379 7.64 7.28 -39.76
N ASP A 380 8.84 7.86 -39.90
CA ASP A 380 10.04 7.15 -40.36
C ASP A 380 10.39 6.01 -39.36
N VAL A 381 10.30 6.24 -38.05
CA VAL A 381 10.49 5.21 -37.01
C VAL A 381 9.41 4.13 -37.09
N ARG A 382 8.14 4.47 -37.28
CA ARG A 382 7.03 3.51 -37.47
C ARG A 382 7.27 2.58 -38.67
N ALA A 383 7.70 3.14 -39.80
CA ALA A 383 7.98 2.38 -41.02
C ALA A 383 9.18 1.43 -40.89
N VAL A 384 10.12 1.75 -40.00
CA VAL A 384 11.26 0.89 -39.67
C VAL A 384 10.88 -0.16 -38.62
N ARG A 385 10.13 0.25 -37.59
CA ARG A 385 9.62 -0.61 -36.51
C ARG A 385 8.82 -1.79 -37.05
N SER A 386 7.96 -1.59 -38.04
CA SER A 386 7.16 -2.67 -38.67
C SER A 386 8.00 -3.79 -39.29
N LYS A 387 9.31 -3.57 -39.50
CA LYS A 387 10.24 -4.53 -40.11
C LYS A 387 11.23 -5.13 -39.09
N LEU A 388 11.23 -4.67 -37.84
CA LEU A 388 12.23 -5.02 -36.83
C LEU A 388 11.60 -5.78 -35.66
N SER A 389 12.38 -6.69 -35.07
CA SER A 389 12.05 -7.36 -33.80
C SER A 389 13.01 -6.89 -32.70
N ILE A 390 12.49 -6.58 -31.51
CA ILE A 390 13.31 -6.19 -30.36
C ILE A 390 13.32 -7.32 -29.34
N HIS A 391 14.53 -7.79 -29.01
CA HIS A 391 14.79 -8.77 -27.98
C HIS A 391 15.10 -8.07 -26.66
N VAL A 392 14.55 -8.56 -25.55
CA VAL A 392 14.81 -8.08 -24.20
C VAL A 392 15.21 -9.29 -23.35
N GLY A 393 16.46 -9.35 -22.92
CA GLY A 393 16.92 -10.36 -21.96
C GLY A 393 16.30 -10.15 -20.60
N GLY A 394 15.93 -11.28 -19.99
CA GLY A 394 14.99 -11.35 -18.86
C GLY A 394 13.74 -12.18 -19.19
N GLN A 395 13.44 -12.39 -20.48
CA GLN A 395 12.54 -13.46 -20.92
C GLN A 395 13.33 -14.77 -21.12
N GLU A 396 13.83 -15.35 -20.03
CA GLU A 396 13.94 -16.81 -20.04
C GLU A 396 12.51 -17.35 -20.11
N THR A 397 12.24 -18.23 -21.07
CA THR A 397 11.14 -19.19 -20.94
C THR A 397 11.19 -19.71 -19.51
N ALA A 398 10.20 -19.38 -18.68
CA ALA A 398 10.20 -19.81 -17.30
C ALA A 398 10.26 -21.33 -17.27
N GLN A 399 11.43 -21.89 -16.97
CA GLN A 399 11.45 -23.14 -16.25
C GLN A 399 10.70 -22.84 -14.96
N ALA A 400 9.56 -23.51 -14.78
CA ALA A 400 8.74 -23.38 -13.59
C ALA A 400 9.63 -23.52 -12.35
N LEU A 401 9.94 -22.40 -11.71
CA LEU A 401 10.61 -22.37 -10.42
C LEU A 401 9.53 -22.41 -9.33
N PRO A 402 9.79 -23.15 -8.25
CA PRO A 402 8.78 -23.51 -7.27
C PRO A 402 8.33 -22.28 -6.50
N SER A 403 7.00 -22.16 -6.32
CA SER A 403 6.26 -21.30 -5.39
C SER A 403 7.12 -20.36 -4.55
N ALA A 404 7.50 -19.22 -5.15
CA ALA A 404 7.90 -18.04 -4.41
C ALA A 404 6.82 -16.98 -4.62
N ALA A 405 6.43 -16.31 -3.55
CA ALA A 405 5.42 -15.27 -3.55
C ALA A 405 5.71 -14.24 -4.66
N PRO A 406 4.66 -13.76 -5.38
CA PRO A 406 4.85 -12.81 -6.46
C PRO A 406 5.55 -11.56 -5.92
N LEU A 407 6.68 -11.21 -6.52
CA LEU A 407 7.33 -9.91 -6.34
C LEU A 407 6.28 -8.85 -6.64
N ALA A 408 5.74 -8.22 -5.60
CA ALA A 408 4.88 -7.05 -5.72
C ALA A 408 5.59 -6.06 -6.66
N GLY A 409 4.92 -5.70 -7.75
CA GLY A 409 5.43 -4.71 -8.69
C GLY A 409 5.89 -3.49 -7.91
N VAL A 410 7.15 -3.09 -8.10
CA VAL A 410 7.78 -1.96 -7.40
C VAL A 410 6.78 -0.81 -7.34
N ASP A 411 6.29 -0.50 -6.13
CA ASP A 411 5.28 0.54 -5.93
C ASP A 411 5.72 1.82 -6.65
N SER A 412 4.87 2.33 -7.53
CA SER A 412 5.08 3.60 -8.23
C SER A 412 5.41 4.75 -7.25
N GLY A 413 4.90 4.65 -6.01
CA GLY A 413 5.24 5.53 -4.90
C GLY A 413 6.68 5.38 -4.38
N LEU A 414 7.21 4.16 -4.28
CA LEU A 414 8.61 3.92 -3.89
C LEU A 414 9.57 4.45 -4.94
N ARG A 415 9.24 4.26 -6.23
CA ARG A 415 10.07 4.78 -7.32
C ARG A 415 10.08 6.31 -7.36
N ARG A 416 8.92 6.97 -7.21
CA ARG A 416 8.85 8.45 -7.11
C ARG A 416 9.61 8.99 -5.90
N ARG A 417 9.51 8.34 -4.74
CA ARG A 417 10.28 8.72 -3.54
C ARG A 417 11.78 8.54 -3.74
N LEU A 418 12.18 7.45 -4.39
CA LEU A 418 13.57 7.20 -4.77
C LEU A 418 14.06 8.28 -5.74
N GLU A 419 13.25 8.65 -6.75
CA GLU A 419 13.56 9.75 -7.66
C GLU A 419 13.74 11.10 -6.94
N GLU A 420 12.84 11.44 -6.02
CA GLU A 420 12.95 12.66 -5.22
C GLU A 420 14.21 12.64 -4.34
N SER A 421 14.51 11.49 -3.73
CA SER A 421 15.67 11.35 -2.85
C SER A 421 16.99 11.50 -3.60
N GLU A 422 17.09 10.92 -4.79
CA GLU A 422 18.27 11.00 -5.65
C GLU A 422 18.43 12.39 -6.29
N ARG A 423 17.33 13.05 -6.71
CA ARG A 423 17.39 14.46 -7.16
C ARG A 423 17.93 15.36 -6.03
N ARG A 424 17.47 15.15 -4.80
CA ARG A 424 17.98 15.87 -3.62
C ARG A 424 19.45 15.55 -3.38
N ALA A 425 19.85 14.28 -3.45
CA ALA A 425 21.24 13.86 -3.30
C ALA A 425 22.17 14.53 -4.33
N ASP A 426 21.78 14.57 -5.61
CA ASP A 426 22.55 15.22 -6.68
C ASP A 426 22.69 16.73 -6.46
N THR A 427 21.61 17.42 -6.03
CA THR A 427 21.71 18.84 -5.68
C THR A 427 22.67 19.08 -4.51
N LEU A 428 22.67 18.20 -3.52
CA LEU A 428 23.61 18.25 -2.39
C LEU A 428 25.05 17.92 -2.82
N MET A 429 25.25 16.99 -3.74
CA MET A 429 26.58 16.68 -4.28
C MET A 429 27.14 17.84 -5.11
N ARG A 430 26.34 18.46 -5.98
CA ARG A 430 26.75 19.63 -6.77
C ARG A 430 27.08 20.84 -5.90
N THR A 431 26.26 21.10 -4.88
CA THR A 431 26.53 22.19 -3.93
C THR A 431 27.77 21.91 -3.10
N ASN A 432 27.96 20.68 -2.59
CA ASN A 432 29.22 20.31 -1.92
C ASN A 432 30.43 20.43 -2.85
N ALA A 433 30.35 19.95 -4.09
CA ALA A 433 31.45 20.09 -5.05
C ALA A 433 31.80 21.57 -5.28
N SER A 434 30.79 22.43 -5.51
CA SER A 434 30.97 23.88 -5.65
C SER A 434 31.60 24.52 -4.40
N LEU A 435 31.14 24.16 -3.20
CA LEU A 435 31.70 24.68 -1.96
C LEU A 435 33.14 24.23 -1.76
N THR A 436 33.49 22.97 -2.09
CA THR A 436 34.87 22.48 -2.01
C THR A 436 35.81 23.15 -3.01
N THR A 437 35.33 23.48 -4.22
CA THR A 437 36.13 24.25 -5.19
C THR A 437 36.35 25.68 -4.70
N GLN A 438 35.30 26.34 -4.21
CA GLN A 438 35.40 27.70 -3.66
C GLN A 438 36.33 27.77 -2.45
N LEU A 439 36.29 26.75 -1.57
CA LEU A 439 37.20 26.63 -0.43
C LEU A 439 38.66 26.54 -0.90
N ARG A 440 38.96 25.65 -1.84
CA ARG A 440 40.32 25.48 -2.38
C ARG A 440 40.82 26.76 -3.07
N ASP A 441 39.96 27.45 -3.80
CA ASP A 441 40.35 28.68 -4.49
C ASP A 441 40.58 29.82 -3.50
N ALA A 442 39.75 29.96 -2.46
CA ALA A 442 39.96 30.93 -1.38
C ALA A 442 41.23 30.65 -0.55
N GLU A 443 41.54 29.39 -0.27
CA GLU A 443 42.80 28.99 0.40
C GLU A 443 44.04 29.29 -0.46
N LYS A 444 43.96 29.04 -1.78
CA LYS A 444 45.02 29.43 -2.72
C LYS A 444 45.20 30.95 -2.77
N GLU A 445 44.12 31.71 -2.89
CA GLU A 445 44.18 33.19 -2.87
C GLU A 445 44.84 33.71 -1.58
N ARG A 446 44.48 33.13 -0.42
CA ARG A 446 45.06 33.47 0.88
C ARG A 446 46.56 33.15 0.94
N THR A 447 46.95 31.94 0.56
CA THR A 447 48.37 31.52 0.63
C THR A 447 49.25 32.32 -0.33
N GLU A 448 48.79 32.59 -1.55
CA GLU A 448 49.51 33.47 -2.47
C GLU A 448 49.64 34.90 -1.94
N ALA A 449 48.61 35.43 -1.29
CA ALA A 449 48.64 36.77 -0.71
C ALA A 449 49.59 36.86 0.49
N LEU A 450 49.67 35.81 1.33
CA LEU A 450 50.62 35.71 2.44
C LEU A 450 52.07 35.67 1.95
N VAL A 451 52.38 34.82 0.96
CA VAL A 451 53.74 34.76 0.39
C VAL A 451 54.16 36.11 -0.18
N ARG A 452 53.26 36.80 -0.90
CA ARG A 452 53.53 38.16 -1.42
C ARG A 452 53.72 39.19 -0.31
N LEU A 453 52.99 39.09 0.81
CA LEU A 453 53.16 39.98 1.95
C LEU A 453 54.54 39.77 2.58
N ASP A 454 54.94 38.52 2.84
CA ASP A 454 56.25 38.19 3.43
C ASP A 454 57.41 38.69 2.56
N GLU A 455 57.32 38.55 1.23
CA GLU A 455 58.31 39.09 0.29
C GLU A 455 58.40 40.63 0.35
N ILE A 456 57.26 41.31 0.48
CA ILE A 456 57.20 42.78 0.61
C ILE A 456 57.74 43.23 1.96
N GLU A 457 57.45 42.53 3.06
CA GLU A 457 57.95 42.84 4.39
C GLU A 457 59.47 42.66 4.49
N ALA A 458 59.99 41.55 3.95
CA ALA A 458 61.43 41.30 3.89
C ALA A 458 62.17 42.40 3.10
N SER A 459 61.67 42.74 1.91
CA SER A 459 62.26 43.80 1.07
C SER A 459 62.08 45.20 1.65
N SER A 460 60.97 45.47 2.36
CA SER A 460 60.76 46.70 3.11
C SER A 460 61.74 46.82 4.27
N GLY A 461 61.97 45.73 5.02
CA GLY A 461 62.96 45.67 6.09
C GLY A 461 64.36 46.02 5.60
N GLU A 462 64.80 45.44 4.49
CA GLU A 462 66.07 45.81 3.85
C GLU A 462 66.10 47.28 3.42
N GLN A 463 65.02 47.79 2.83
CA GLN A 463 64.91 49.20 2.44
C GLN A 463 65.01 50.14 3.65
N THR A 464 64.35 49.84 4.77
CA THR A 464 64.45 50.68 5.98
C THR A 464 65.87 50.75 6.53
N ASN A 465 66.59 49.62 6.56
CA ASN A 465 68.00 49.58 6.98
C ASN A 465 68.90 50.40 6.05
N THR A 466 68.67 50.33 4.73
CA THR A 466 69.42 51.15 3.76
C THR A 466 69.10 52.64 3.89
N ILE A 467 67.84 53.01 4.15
CA ILE A 467 67.43 54.40 4.40
C ILE A 467 68.11 54.93 5.67
N GLN A 468 68.13 54.16 6.76
CA GLN A 468 68.82 54.56 7.99
C GLN A 468 70.31 54.81 7.76
N SER A 469 71.00 53.87 7.09
CA SER A 469 72.42 54.01 6.75
C SER A 469 72.70 55.23 5.86
N LYS A 470 71.88 55.46 4.83
CA LYS A 470 72.01 56.64 3.95
C LYS A 470 71.68 57.95 4.65
N ASN A 471 70.76 57.93 5.61
CA ASN A 471 70.44 59.09 6.44
C ASN A 471 71.59 59.41 7.42
N ASP A 472 72.23 58.40 7.99
CA ASP A 472 73.44 58.59 8.80
C ASP A 472 74.61 59.15 7.96
N GLU A 473 74.79 58.66 6.73
CA GLU A 473 75.76 59.23 5.78
C GLU A 473 75.40 60.69 5.42
N LEU A 474 74.13 60.98 5.16
CA LEU A 474 73.64 62.32 4.88
C LEU A 474 73.89 63.27 6.05
N ASN A 475 73.57 62.87 7.28
CA ASN A 475 73.81 63.65 8.49
C ASN A 475 75.31 63.93 8.68
N ARG A 476 76.17 62.93 8.45
CA ARG A 476 77.62 63.13 8.51
C ARG A 476 78.10 64.14 7.48
N VAL A 477 77.69 64.02 6.21
CA VAL A 477 78.07 64.96 5.15
C VAL A 477 77.49 66.36 5.41
N GLN A 478 76.28 66.47 5.96
CA GLN A 478 75.70 67.75 6.34
C GLN A 478 76.53 68.44 7.43
N VAL A 479 77.00 67.69 8.42
CA VAL A 479 77.92 68.19 9.44
C VAL A 479 79.25 68.61 8.80
N THR A 480 79.85 67.81 7.91
CA THR A 480 81.11 68.20 7.27
C THR A 480 80.97 69.45 6.40
N VAL A 481 79.87 69.59 5.64
CA VAL A 481 79.54 70.81 4.88
C VAL A 481 79.39 72.02 5.81
N SER A 482 78.74 71.85 6.97
CA SER A 482 78.59 72.93 7.94
C SER A 482 79.93 73.34 8.56
N GLU A 483 80.80 72.37 8.86
CA GLU A 483 82.15 72.62 9.37
C GLU A 483 83.06 73.26 8.32
N SER A 484 83.00 72.82 7.06
CA SER A 484 83.78 73.38 5.96
C SER A 484 83.34 74.81 5.62
N ARG A 485 82.04 75.10 5.66
CA ARG A 485 81.51 76.48 5.60
C ARG A 485 82.00 77.36 6.74
N ALA A 486 81.96 76.88 7.98
CA ALA A 486 82.48 77.64 9.13
C ALA A 486 84.00 77.89 9.01
N ARG A 487 84.77 76.94 8.47
CA ARG A 487 86.20 77.12 8.17
C ARG A 487 86.43 78.13 7.06
N MET A 488 85.59 78.14 6.02
CA MET A 488 85.62 79.13 4.94
C MET A 488 85.37 80.53 5.48
N GLU A 489 84.31 80.73 6.26
CA GLU A 489 83.99 82.03 6.89
C GLU A 489 85.15 82.54 7.75
N GLN A 490 85.76 81.68 8.57
CA GLN A 490 86.94 82.04 9.37
C GLN A 490 88.16 82.40 8.50
N ALA A 491 88.35 81.73 7.37
CA ALA A 491 89.45 82.00 6.46
C ALA A 491 89.21 83.30 5.65
N GLU A 492 87.96 83.59 5.26
CA GLU A 492 87.55 84.84 4.62
C GLU A 492 87.73 86.02 5.57
N GLU A 493 87.29 85.91 6.82
CA GLU A 493 87.53 86.94 7.84
C GLU A 493 89.03 87.21 8.07
N ARG A 494 89.87 86.16 8.02
CA ARG A 494 91.33 86.31 8.15
C ARG A 494 91.91 87.00 6.91
N ALA A 495 91.48 86.62 5.72
CA ALA A 495 91.88 87.27 4.47
C ALA A 495 91.48 88.75 4.45
N ASP A 496 90.27 89.09 4.89
CA ASP A 496 89.80 90.47 5.01
C ASP A 496 90.63 91.29 5.98
N ARG A 497 91.01 90.72 7.13
CA ARG A 497 91.92 91.37 8.10
C ARG A 497 93.31 91.59 7.50
N LEU A 498 93.84 90.61 6.77
CA LEU A 498 95.14 90.73 6.10
C LEU A 498 95.09 91.74 4.94
N LEU A 499 94.02 91.80 4.16
CA LEU A 499 93.82 92.79 3.10
C LEU A 499 93.80 94.22 3.67
N ARG A 500 93.06 94.43 4.77
CA ARG A 500 93.08 95.73 5.49
C ARG A 500 94.48 96.08 5.96
N ARG A 501 95.21 95.12 6.54
CA ARG A 501 96.59 95.31 6.99
C ARG A 501 97.56 95.61 5.84
N VAL A 502 97.40 94.94 4.69
CA VAL A 502 98.19 95.24 3.48
C VAL A 502 97.87 96.63 2.96
N SER A 503 96.59 97.04 2.91
CA SER A 503 96.24 98.41 2.49
C SER A 503 96.79 99.49 3.43
N GLU A 504 96.85 99.21 4.74
CA GLU A 504 97.45 100.09 5.73
C GLU A 504 98.98 100.15 5.57
N LEU A 505 99.63 99.01 5.34
CA LEU A 505 101.06 98.94 5.06
C LEU A 505 101.41 99.65 3.74
N GLU A 506 100.63 99.46 2.68
CA GLU A 506 100.78 100.17 1.39
C GLU A 506 100.63 101.69 1.57
N HIS A 507 99.67 102.13 2.37
CA HIS A 507 99.49 103.54 2.70
C HIS A 507 100.69 104.09 3.47
N GLN A 508 101.16 103.38 4.50
CA GLN A 508 102.37 103.74 5.25
C GLN A 508 103.61 103.79 4.34
N LEU A 509 103.79 102.82 3.44
CA LEU A 509 104.87 102.83 2.46
C LEU A 509 104.76 104.02 1.49
N SER A 510 103.55 104.38 1.07
CA SER A 510 103.31 105.54 0.19
C SER A 510 103.56 106.88 0.89
N GLU A 511 103.15 107.05 2.15
CA GLU A 511 103.41 108.24 2.95
C GLU A 511 104.91 108.42 3.19
N ARG A 512 105.61 107.33 3.54
CA ARG A 512 107.07 107.35 3.75
C ARG A 512 107.86 107.54 2.45
N ALA A 513 107.38 107.00 1.32
CA ALA A 513 107.93 107.31 0.00
C ALA A 513 107.76 108.80 -0.36
N ALA A 514 106.64 109.42 0.05
CA ALA A 514 106.44 110.86 -0.11
C ALA A 514 107.35 111.69 0.82
N GLU A 515 107.66 111.20 2.03
CA GLU A 515 108.68 111.78 2.91
C GLU A 515 110.08 111.70 2.31
N LEU A 516 110.45 110.57 1.67
CA LEU A 516 111.72 110.42 0.93
C LEU A 516 111.87 111.43 -0.21
N ALA A 517 110.79 111.80 -0.89
CA ALA A 517 110.82 112.85 -1.90
C ALA A 517 111.06 114.25 -1.28
N LYS A 518 110.78 114.44 0.01
CA LYS A 518 110.88 115.71 0.73
C LYS A 518 112.22 115.91 1.45
N THR A 519 112.93 114.84 1.79
CA THR A 519 114.16 114.87 2.62
C THR A 519 115.46 114.57 1.86
N LEU A 520 115.51 114.80 0.54
CA LEU A 520 116.65 114.54 -0.35
C LEU A 520 117.89 115.46 -0.12
N GLY A 521 118.12 115.93 1.13
CA GLY A 521 119.15 116.91 1.49
C GLY A 521 120.08 116.56 2.66
N ASP A 522 119.81 115.55 3.50
CA ASP A 522 120.68 115.19 4.65
C ASP A 522 121.08 113.70 4.65
N ALA A 523 122.38 113.42 4.73
CA ALA A 523 122.95 112.08 4.45
C ALA A 523 122.74 111.05 5.58
N GLU A 524 122.65 111.48 6.84
CA GLU A 524 122.57 110.56 8.01
C GLU A 524 121.15 110.05 8.28
N SER A 525 120.10 110.81 7.97
CA SER A 525 118.70 110.37 8.07
C SER A 525 118.28 109.41 6.94
N SER A 526 119.03 109.39 5.83
CA SER A 526 118.73 108.55 4.66
C SER A 526 119.02 107.05 4.87
N ALA A 527 119.95 106.69 5.76
CA ALA A 527 120.32 105.29 6.01
C ALA A 527 119.32 104.61 6.95
N ALA A 528 118.98 105.24 8.08
CA ALA A 528 117.99 104.72 9.02
C ALA A 528 116.60 104.53 8.38
N LEU A 529 116.16 105.48 7.54
CA LEU A 529 114.88 105.38 6.82
C LEU A 529 114.89 104.33 5.69
N LYS A 530 116.04 104.03 5.10
CA LYS A 530 116.16 102.92 4.13
C LYS A 530 116.02 101.57 4.83
N ASP A 531 116.62 101.39 5.99
CA ASP A 531 116.50 100.15 6.76
C ASP A 531 115.04 99.93 7.21
N GLU A 532 114.35 100.98 7.66
CA GLU A 532 112.91 100.92 7.97
C GLU A 532 112.03 100.64 6.73
N LEU A 533 112.35 101.22 5.56
CA LEU A 533 111.61 100.94 4.31
C LEU A 533 111.82 99.51 3.84
N VAL A 534 113.04 98.98 3.95
CA VAL A 534 113.34 97.57 3.65
C VAL A 534 112.62 96.66 4.64
N GLU A 535 112.54 97.02 5.91
CA GLU A 535 111.72 96.29 6.89
C GLU A 535 110.22 96.31 6.54
N LEU A 536 109.66 97.45 6.15
CA LEU A 536 108.26 97.59 5.77
C LEU A 536 107.95 96.87 4.45
N SER A 537 108.84 96.93 3.45
CA SER A 537 108.67 96.19 2.20
C SER A 537 108.80 94.67 2.41
N ASN A 538 109.69 94.24 3.31
CA ASN A 538 109.78 92.84 3.70
C ASN A 538 108.51 92.40 4.42
N LYS A 539 107.97 93.23 5.33
CA LYS A 539 106.69 92.97 6.00
C LYS A 539 105.54 92.91 4.97
N GLU A 540 105.47 93.83 4.00
CA GLU A 540 104.50 93.81 2.90
C GLU A 540 104.61 92.53 2.07
N ALA A 541 105.82 92.17 1.64
CA ALA A 541 106.07 90.95 0.87
C ALA A 541 105.66 89.68 1.63
N THR A 542 105.97 89.59 2.92
CA THR A 542 105.53 88.46 3.76
C THR A 542 104.01 88.41 3.90
N THR A 543 103.34 89.55 4.14
CA THR A 543 101.88 89.60 4.25
C THR A 543 101.17 89.33 2.91
N ARG A 544 101.77 89.70 1.78
CA ARG A 544 101.27 89.35 0.44
C ARG A 544 101.44 87.87 0.14
N ALA A 545 102.58 87.27 0.50
CA ALA A 545 102.78 85.82 0.40
C ALA A 545 101.77 85.05 1.27
N ASP A 546 101.50 85.54 2.48
CA ASP A 546 100.47 84.98 3.37
C ASP A 546 99.06 85.16 2.80
N LEU A 547 98.76 86.28 2.12
CA LEU A 547 97.49 86.49 1.41
C LEU A 547 97.34 85.53 0.23
N GLU A 548 98.37 85.34 -0.58
CA GLU A 548 98.36 84.41 -1.72
C GLU A 548 98.18 82.96 -1.24
N SER A 549 98.88 82.55 -0.18
CA SER A 549 98.70 81.24 0.45
C SER A 549 97.28 81.05 1.00
N ASN A 550 96.73 82.06 1.67
CA ASN A 550 95.35 82.01 2.18
C ASN A 550 94.30 82.02 1.06
N ALA A 551 94.55 82.71 -0.06
CA ALA A 551 93.67 82.70 -1.23
C ALA A 551 93.62 81.31 -1.88
N GLN A 552 94.77 80.63 -1.99
CA GLN A 552 94.85 79.23 -2.45
C GLN A 552 94.15 78.27 -1.48
N ASN A 553 94.30 78.48 -0.17
CA ASN A 553 93.59 77.70 0.83
C ASN A 553 92.06 77.93 0.72
N LEU A 554 91.60 79.17 0.53
CA LEU A 554 90.19 79.51 0.33
C LEU A 554 89.62 78.88 -0.96
N SER A 555 90.37 78.89 -2.07
CA SER A 555 89.92 78.22 -3.29
C SER A 555 89.78 76.71 -3.08
N SER A 556 90.73 76.08 -2.39
CA SER A 556 90.66 74.65 -2.07
C SER A 556 89.48 74.30 -1.14
N ILE A 557 89.18 75.15 -0.15
CA ILE A 557 88.03 74.98 0.74
C ILE A 557 86.72 75.15 -0.04
N ARG A 558 86.64 76.12 -0.97
CA ARG A 558 85.47 76.31 -1.84
C ARG A 558 85.24 75.13 -2.77
N GLU A 559 86.28 74.60 -3.41
CA GLU A 559 86.19 73.38 -4.23
C GLU A 559 85.72 72.18 -3.40
N GLN A 560 86.24 72.03 -2.17
CA GLN A 560 85.78 71.00 -1.24
C GLN A 560 84.30 71.17 -0.88
N ILE A 561 83.85 72.38 -0.55
CA ILE A 561 82.43 72.69 -0.26
C ILE A 561 81.55 72.35 -1.46
N GLU A 562 81.93 72.74 -2.68
CA GLU A 562 81.15 72.42 -3.87
C GLU A 562 81.04 70.91 -4.12
N LEU A 563 82.12 70.16 -3.91
CA LEU A 563 82.12 68.71 -4.03
C LEU A 563 81.24 68.06 -2.94
N GLU A 564 81.34 68.52 -1.69
CA GLU A 564 80.52 68.04 -0.59
C GLU A 564 79.04 68.40 -0.77
N GLU A 565 78.70 69.57 -1.30
CA GLU A 565 77.33 69.97 -1.62
C GLU A 565 76.72 69.15 -2.76
N ARG A 566 77.50 68.84 -3.80
CA ARG A 566 77.06 67.93 -4.88
C ARG A 566 76.81 66.53 -4.32
N ARG A 567 77.69 66.05 -3.43
CA ARG A 567 77.52 64.78 -2.73
C ARG A 567 76.27 64.79 -1.83
N LEU A 568 76.02 65.89 -1.13
CA LEU A 568 74.85 66.07 -0.27
C LEU A 568 73.55 66.01 -1.09
N ARG A 569 73.44 66.77 -2.19
CA ARG A 569 72.27 66.72 -3.08
C ARG A 569 72.04 65.33 -3.67
N SER A 570 73.10 64.64 -4.08
CA SER A 570 73.00 63.26 -4.58
C SER A 570 72.51 62.29 -3.50
N LEU A 571 72.96 62.43 -2.25
CA LEU A 571 72.47 61.63 -1.13
C LEU A 571 71.02 61.97 -0.78
N GLU A 572 70.61 63.24 -0.83
CA GLU A 572 69.21 63.66 -0.63
C GLU A 572 68.29 63.04 -1.69
N GLU A 573 68.66 63.10 -2.97
CA GLU A 573 67.92 62.47 -4.07
C GLU A 573 67.83 60.94 -3.92
N GLN A 574 68.90 60.29 -3.44
CA GLN A 574 68.87 58.85 -3.15
C GLN A 574 67.95 58.53 -1.98
N VAL A 575 67.96 59.33 -0.91
CA VAL A 575 67.08 59.13 0.26
C VAL A 575 65.62 59.38 -0.10
N THR A 576 65.30 60.40 -0.91
CA THR A 576 63.93 60.64 -1.37
C THR A 576 63.42 59.52 -2.27
N ALA A 577 64.24 59.05 -3.23
CA ALA A 577 63.90 57.91 -4.08
C ALA A 577 63.68 56.61 -3.27
N LEU A 578 64.46 56.39 -2.20
CA LEU A 578 64.26 55.25 -1.30
C LEU A 578 62.99 55.39 -0.46
N ARG A 579 62.65 56.59 0.03
CA ARG A 579 61.38 56.84 0.74
C ARG A 579 60.16 56.65 -0.15
N GLU A 580 60.23 57.05 -1.41
CA GLU A 580 59.16 56.84 -2.39
C GLU A 580 58.97 55.35 -2.69
N ARG A 581 60.07 54.58 -2.81
CA ARG A 581 60.01 53.12 -2.92
C ARG A 581 59.43 52.47 -1.67
N GLN A 582 59.78 52.93 -0.48
CA GLN A 582 59.22 52.45 0.78
C GLN A 582 57.72 52.73 0.87
N ALA A 583 57.26 53.93 0.48
CA ALA A 583 55.83 54.26 0.42
C ALA A 583 55.09 53.36 -0.60
N SER A 584 55.71 53.05 -1.74
CA SER A 584 55.17 52.11 -2.71
C SER A 584 55.12 50.67 -2.18
N ALA A 585 56.15 50.22 -1.43
CA ALA A 585 56.15 48.91 -0.80
C ALA A 585 55.06 48.81 0.29
N GLN A 586 54.89 49.85 1.09
CA GLN A 586 53.88 49.90 2.15
C GLN A 586 52.45 49.93 1.61
N THR A 587 52.19 50.64 0.51
CA THR A 587 50.89 50.59 -0.16
C THR A 587 50.59 49.21 -0.76
N LYS A 588 51.60 48.53 -1.31
CA LYS A 588 51.47 47.14 -1.79
C LYS A 588 51.23 46.15 -0.63
N SER A 589 51.92 46.33 0.50
CA SER A 589 51.72 45.54 1.73
C SER A 589 50.29 45.68 2.26
N ASN A 590 49.79 46.91 2.39
CA ASN A 590 48.40 47.15 2.80
C ASN A 590 47.39 46.49 1.84
N ALA A 591 47.64 46.54 0.53
CA ALA A 591 46.78 45.90 -0.45
C ALA A 591 46.82 44.35 -0.37
N SER A 592 47.97 43.75 -0.03
CA SER A 592 48.04 42.31 0.26
C SER A 592 47.36 41.94 1.58
N GLU A 593 47.47 42.75 2.63
CA GLU A 593 46.74 42.55 3.89
C GLU A 593 45.22 42.60 3.70
N GLU A 594 44.72 43.55 2.92
CA GLU A 594 43.29 43.64 2.59
C GLU A 594 42.81 42.40 1.82
N LYS A 595 43.62 41.89 0.87
CA LYS A 595 43.32 40.63 0.18
C LYS A 595 43.31 39.43 1.13
N ILE A 596 44.23 39.36 2.09
CA ILE A 596 44.25 38.32 3.12
C ILE A 596 42.98 38.39 3.97
N ARG A 597 42.59 39.59 4.44
CA ARG A 597 41.35 39.77 5.23
C ARG A 597 40.10 39.42 4.44
N ALA A 598 40.04 39.79 3.16
CA ALA A 598 38.93 39.44 2.29
C ALA A 598 38.84 37.93 2.04
N ALA A 599 39.98 37.26 1.82
CA ALA A 599 40.04 35.80 1.69
C ALA A 599 39.67 35.08 3.00
N GLN A 600 40.10 35.60 4.16
CA GLN A 600 39.70 35.09 5.48
C GLN A 600 38.19 35.20 5.71
N ALA A 601 37.59 36.36 5.44
CA ALA A 601 36.15 36.53 5.57
C ALA A 601 35.34 35.60 4.64
N ARG A 602 35.86 35.33 3.43
CA ARG A 602 35.28 34.32 2.52
C ARG A 602 35.39 32.91 3.08
N LEU A 603 36.52 32.53 3.69
CA LEU A 603 36.69 31.24 4.34
C LEU A 603 35.71 31.08 5.51
N ASP A 604 35.59 32.08 6.38
CA ASP A 604 34.63 32.07 7.49
C ASP A 604 33.18 31.90 7.00
N GLN A 605 32.83 32.56 5.89
CA GLN A 605 31.52 32.40 5.26
C GLN A 605 31.30 30.97 4.73
N ILE A 606 32.30 30.41 4.02
CA ILE A 606 32.23 29.05 3.49
C ILE A 606 32.14 28.04 4.65
N GLU A 607 32.89 28.23 5.74
CA GLU A 607 32.80 27.41 6.94
C GLU A 607 31.40 27.46 7.56
N ALA A 608 30.79 28.64 7.70
CA ALA A 608 29.42 28.78 8.19
C ALA A 608 28.41 28.08 7.26
N GLU A 609 28.57 28.19 5.94
CA GLU A 609 27.73 27.50 4.97
C GLU A 609 27.90 25.97 5.05
N THR A 610 29.13 25.47 5.24
CA THR A 610 29.40 24.02 5.41
C THR A 610 28.82 23.47 6.72
N LEU A 611 28.87 24.23 7.81
CA LEU A 611 28.22 23.86 9.07
C LEU A 611 26.70 23.82 8.90
N SER A 612 26.14 24.78 8.16
CA SER A 612 24.71 24.80 7.86
C SER A 612 24.27 23.62 6.98
N SER A 613 25.08 23.24 5.98
CA SER A 613 24.78 22.08 5.12
C SER A 613 24.90 20.77 5.89
N ARG A 614 25.89 20.65 6.78
CA ARG A 614 26.03 19.52 7.69
C ARG A 614 24.82 19.38 8.62
N ARG A 615 24.33 20.47 9.21
CA ARG A 615 23.12 20.45 10.04
C ARG A 615 21.89 20.00 9.26
N ARG A 616 21.68 20.51 8.03
CA ARG A 616 20.60 20.04 7.15
C ARG A 616 20.70 18.54 6.85
N ALA A 617 21.90 18.03 6.60
CA ALA A 617 22.11 16.60 6.36
C ALA A 617 21.85 15.75 7.62
N GLU A 618 22.20 16.24 8.82
CA GLU A 618 21.90 15.57 10.09
C GLU A 618 20.39 15.57 10.40
N GLU A 619 19.70 16.69 10.15
CA GLU A 619 18.23 16.77 10.23
C GLU A 619 17.53 15.82 9.26
N GLU A 620 18.04 15.68 8.03
CA GLU A 620 17.54 14.71 7.05
C GLU A 620 17.71 13.26 7.52
N ARG A 621 18.88 12.93 8.11
CA ARG A 621 19.09 11.60 8.71
C ARG A 621 18.10 11.32 9.84
N GLN A 622 17.80 12.32 10.67
CA GLN A 622 16.78 12.18 11.72
C GLN A 622 15.40 11.97 11.12
N ARG A 623 14.99 12.77 10.12
CA ARG A 623 13.69 12.58 9.43
C ARG A 623 13.56 11.19 8.80
N LEU A 624 14.63 10.67 8.19
CA LEU A 624 14.64 9.30 7.64
C LEU A 624 14.47 8.26 8.75
N SER A 625 15.17 8.40 9.87
CA SER A 625 15.00 7.48 11.02
C SER A 625 13.58 7.54 11.62
N GLU A 626 12.95 8.71 11.65
CA GLU A 626 11.56 8.86 12.07
C GLU A 626 10.59 8.19 11.10
N ASP A 627 10.79 8.38 9.79
CA ASP A 627 9.97 7.72 8.77
C ASP A 627 10.15 6.20 8.78
N GLU A 628 11.36 5.69 9.04
CA GLU A 628 11.62 4.26 9.24
C GLU A 628 10.90 3.73 10.49
N ALA A 629 10.92 4.47 11.60
CA ALA A 629 10.18 4.11 12.81
C ALA A 629 8.66 4.09 12.55
N ARG A 630 8.11 5.08 11.84
CA ARG A 630 6.70 5.10 11.42
C ARG A 630 6.36 3.92 10.52
N ARG A 631 7.25 3.53 9.60
CA ARG A 631 7.04 2.33 8.76
C ARG A 631 7.05 1.06 9.59
N MET A 632 7.97 0.91 10.55
CA MET A 632 7.98 -0.24 11.45
C MET A 632 6.68 -0.33 12.26
N GLN A 633 6.16 0.81 12.73
CA GLN A 633 4.87 0.89 13.41
C GLN A 633 3.71 0.48 12.49
N LEU A 634 3.65 1.00 11.26
CA LEU A 634 2.62 0.59 10.29
C LEU A 634 2.70 -0.90 9.94
N HIS A 635 3.91 -1.47 9.87
CA HIS A 635 4.09 -2.90 9.66
C HIS A 635 3.65 -3.74 10.86
N SER A 636 3.83 -3.28 12.10
CA SER A 636 3.26 -3.96 13.26
C SER A 636 1.74 -3.86 13.29
N GLU A 637 1.17 -2.69 13.00
CA GLU A 637 -0.29 -2.49 12.90
C GLU A 637 -0.89 -3.38 11.80
N MET A 638 -0.24 -3.48 10.62
CA MET A 638 -0.67 -4.40 9.57
C MET A 638 -0.63 -5.85 10.03
N ARG A 639 0.39 -6.26 10.81
CA ARG A 639 0.48 -7.62 11.33
C ARG A 639 -0.65 -7.91 12.32
N GLU A 640 -1.00 -6.96 13.18
CA GLU A 640 -2.13 -7.06 14.11
C GLU A 640 -3.44 -7.16 13.34
N LEU A 641 -3.70 -6.29 12.37
CA LEU A 641 -4.90 -6.35 11.51
C LEU A 641 -5.00 -7.66 10.71
N MET A 642 -3.87 -8.23 10.28
CA MET A 642 -3.86 -9.54 9.63
C MET A 642 -4.14 -10.68 10.61
N GLY A 643 -3.73 -10.53 11.88
CA GLY A 643 -4.12 -11.40 12.99
C GLY A 643 -5.63 -11.34 13.23
N GLU A 644 -6.18 -10.14 13.43
CA GLU A 644 -7.63 -9.92 13.60
C GLU A 644 -8.43 -10.45 12.41
N ARG A 645 -7.94 -10.24 11.17
CA ARG A 645 -8.58 -10.80 9.98
C ARG A 645 -8.57 -12.33 10.00
N LYS A 646 -7.50 -12.96 10.46
CA LYS A 646 -7.42 -14.42 10.57
C LYS A 646 -8.46 -14.90 11.59
N ASP A 647 -8.54 -14.24 12.74
CA ASP A 647 -9.49 -14.58 13.80
C ASP A 647 -10.95 -14.41 13.33
N LEU A 648 -11.25 -13.32 12.61
CA LEU A 648 -12.57 -13.11 11.98
C LEU A 648 -12.88 -14.16 10.89
N LEU A 649 -11.88 -14.61 10.13
CA LEU A 649 -12.08 -15.67 9.14
C LEU A 649 -12.33 -17.03 9.81
N THR A 650 -11.68 -17.30 10.95
CA THR A 650 -11.99 -18.50 11.75
C THR A 650 -13.40 -18.42 12.33
N GLU A 651 -13.81 -17.27 12.88
CA GLU A 651 -15.17 -17.06 13.38
C GLU A 651 -16.22 -17.21 12.26
N LEU A 652 -15.96 -16.67 11.06
CA LEU A 652 -16.83 -16.86 9.90
C LEU A 652 -16.88 -18.33 9.44
N GLY A 653 -15.76 -19.05 9.54
CA GLY A 653 -15.69 -20.49 9.30
C GLY A 653 -16.57 -21.28 10.28
N ASP A 654 -16.47 -20.97 11.57
CA ASP A 654 -17.27 -21.59 12.63
C ASP A 654 -18.76 -21.26 12.48
N LEU A 655 -19.10 -20.02 12.12
CA LEU A 655 -20.47 -19.64 11.77
C LEU A 655 -20.97 -20.38 10.53
N GLY A 656 -20.11 -20.61 9.54
CA GLY A 656 -20.39 -21.44 8.38
C GLY A 656 -20.68 -22.89 8.76
N ALA A 657 -19.89 -23.48 9.66
CA ALA A 657 -20.10 -24.81 10.18
C ALA A 657 -21.41 -24.91 10.99
N ARG A 658 -21.68 -23.95 11.88
CA ARG A 658 -22.94 -23.86 12.63
C ARG A 658 -24.15 -23.74 11.70
N ARG A 659 -24.04 -22.92 10.65
CA ARG A 659 -25.09 -22.80 9.63
C ARG A 659 -25.27 -24.12 8.88
N GLY A 660 -24.20 -24.80 8.50
CA GLY A 660 -24.26 -26.11 7.87
C GLY A 660 -24.98 -27.13 8.75
N ASN A 661 -24.66 -27.18 10.04
CA ASN A 661 -25.34 -28.04 11.01
C ASN A 661 -26.84 -27.68 11.16
N ALA A 662 -27.18 -26.39 11.20
CA ALA A 662 -28.57 -25.95 11.23
C ALA A 662 -29.33 -26.31 9.94
N GLU A 663 -28.70 -26.18 8.77
CA GLU A 663 -29.29 -26.57 7.48
C GLU A 663 -29.47 -28.10 7.39
N THR A 664 -28.53 -28.90 7.90
CA THR A 664 -28.70 -30.36 7.95
C THR A 664 -29.80 -30.76 8.92
N GLU A 665 -29.90 -30.14 10.10
CA GLU A 665 -31.01 -30.35 11.04
C GLU A 665 -32.36 -29.98 10.41
N LEU A 666 -32.45 -28.82 9.75
CA LEU A 666 -33.66 -28.40 9.03
C LEU A 666 -34.02 -29.38 7.92
N SER A 667 -33.04 -29.85 7.13
CA SER A 667 -33.27 -30.87 6.11
C SER A 667 -33.78 -32.19 6.73
N GLY A 668 -33.26 -32.56 7.90
CA GLY A 668 -33.71 -33.73 8.65
C GLY A 668 -35.13 -33.55 9.18
N LEU A 669 -35.48 -32.36 9.68
CA LEU A 669 -36.84 -32.03 10.10
C LEU A 669 -37.82 -32.02 8.93
N ILE A 670 -37.42 -31.51 7.76
CA ILE A 670 -38.22 -31.57 6.54
C ILE A 670 -38.45 -33.02 6.12
N ALA A 671 -37.40 -33.84 6.08
CA ALA A 671 -37.54 -35.26 5.76
C ALA A 671 -38.44 -36.01 6.76
N ARG A 672 -38.34 -35.70 8.06
CA ARG A 672 -39.25 -36.23 9.09
C ARG A 672 -40.69 -35.75 8.88
N ALA A 673 -40.89 -34.48 8.52
CA ALA A 673 -42.20 -33.93 8.23
C ALA A 673 -42.81 -34.58 6.99
N GLU A 674 -42.02 -34.79 5.93
CA GLU A 674 -42.44 -35.51 4.72
C GLU A 674 -42.82 -36.96 5.03
N ALA A 675 -42.00 -37.68 5.81
CA ALA A 675 -42.31 -39.02 6.27
C ALA A 675 -43.58 -39.07 7.14
N LEU A 676 -43.79 -38.07 8.00
CA LEU A 676 -45.03 -37.93 8.77
C LEU A 676 -46.24 -37.63 7.87
N THR A 677 -46.07 -36.83 6.82
CA THR A 677 -47.16 -36.58 5.86
C THR A 677 -47.49 -37.84 5.05
N GLU A 678 -46.50 -38.61 4.63
CA GLU A 678 -46.70 -39.89 3.92
C GLU A 678 -47.40 -40.90 4.84
N ALA A 679 -46.94 -41.04 6.09
CA ALA A 679 -47.60 -41.87 7.10
C ALA A 679 -49.02 -41.39 7.41
N HIS A 680 -49.28 -40.08 7.38
CA HIS A 680 -50.62 -39.54 7.55
C HIS A 680 -51.53 -39.86 6.35
N GLU A 681 -51.02 -39.74 5.13
CA GLU A 681 -51.75 -40.13 3.92
C GLU A 681 -52.08 -41.63 3.92
N GLU A 682 -51.12 -42.47 4.32
CA GLU A 682 -51.32 -43.92 4.50
C GLU A 682 -52.36 -44.19 5.60
N ALA A 683 -52.27 -43.53 6.76
CA ALA A 683 -53.26 -43.67 7.83
C ALA A 683 -54.66 -43.21 7.40
N VAL A 684 -54.78 -42.14 6.59
CA VAL A 684 -56.07 -41.71 6.02
C VAL A 684 -56.62 -42.73 5.04
N ALA A 685 -55.75 -43.35 4.22
CA ALA A 685 -56.14 -44.44 3.35
C ALA A 685 -56.61 -45.67 4.15
N ASP A 686 -55.90 -46.05 5.21
CA ASP A 686 -56.26 -47.11 6.14
C ASP A 686 -57.58 -46.81 6.87
N ILE A 687 -57.81 -45.56 7.28
CA ILE A 687 -59.09 -45.14 7.87
C ILE A 687 -60.21 -45.30 6.85
N ALA A 688 -60.02 -44.88 5.60
CA ALA A 688 -61.02 -45.07 4.55
C ALA A 688 -61.28 -46.56 4.25
N GLU A 689 -60.26 -47.41 4.32
CA GLU A 689 -60.42 -48.87 4.22
C GLU A 689 -61.12 -49.47 5.44
N ALA A 690 -60.77 -49.02 6.64
CA ALA A 690 -61.44 -49.39 7.88
C ALA A 690 -62.90 -48.94 7.88
N GLU A 691 -63.24 -47.79 7.30
CA GLU A 691 -64.63 -47.35 7.10
C GLU A 691 -65.37 -48.25 6.12
N ARG A 692 -64.73 -48.69 5.03
CA ARG A 692 -65.30 -49.70 4.12
C ARG A 692 -65.48 -51.05 4.81
N LEU A 693 -64.54 -51.45 5.66
CA LEU A 693 -64.63 -52.68 6.47
C LEU A 693 -65.70 -52.55 7.56
N ARG A 694 -65.83 -51.39 8.22
CA ARG A 694 -66.90 -51.08 9.18
C ARG A 694 -68.26 -51.08 8.52
N ALA A 695 -68.38 -50.56 7.29
CA ALA A 695 -69.60 -50.65 6.49
C ALA A 695 -69.94 -52.09 6.10
N ARG A 696 -68.93 -52.93 5.84
CA ARG A 696 -69.14 -54.38 5.61
C ARG A 696 -69.46 -55.14 6.90
N LEU A 697 -68.83 -54.80 8.02
CA LEU A 697 -69.03 -55.41 9.33
C LEU A 697 -70.37 -55.00 9.93
N SER A 698 -70.86 -53.78 9.70
CA SER A 698 -72.20 -53.35 10.12
C SER A 698 -73.31 -54.11 9.39
N GLU A 699 -73.02 -54.66 8.21
CA GLU A 699 -73.87 -55.60 7.48
C GLU A 699 -73.73 -57.05 7.99
N GLU A 700 -72.71 -57.37 8.81
CA GLU A 700 -72.54 -58.69 9.43
C GLU A 700 -73.29 -58.80 10.78
N PRO A 701 -74.13 -59.83 10.97
CA PRO A 701 -74.97 -59.97 12.17
C PRO A 701 -74.20 -60.25 13.47
N LEU A 702 -72.87 -60.46 13.40
CA LEU A 702 -72.01 -60.67 14.57
C LEU A 702 -71.56 -59.35 15.20
N ALA A 703 -71.37 -58.29 14.40
CA ALA A 703 -71.03 -56.96 14.89
C ALA A 703 -72.25 -56.26 15.52
N GLN A 704 -73.45 -56.52 14.98
CA GLN A 704 -74.72 -56.06 15.57
C GLN A 704 -75.01 -56.64 16.96
N ALA A 705 -74.42 -57.79 17.32
CA ALA A 705 -74.56 -58.36 18.66
C ALA A 705 -73.60 -57.71 19.68
N LEU A 706 -72.40 -57.30 19.26
CA LEU A 706 -71.41 -56.62 20.11
C LEU A 706 -71.70 -55.12 20.31
N LEU A 707 -72.36 -54.47 19.34
CA LEU A 707 -72.72 -53.04 19.40
C LEU A 707 -74.00 -52.73 20.19
N ASN A 708 -74.79 -53.73 20.60
CA ASN A 708 -76.09 -53.50 21.25
C ASN A 708 -76.05 -53.49 22.80
N ASP A 709 -74.94 -53.86 23.45
CA ASP A 709 -74.79 -53.78 24.91
C ASP A 709 -73.78 -52.68 25.31
N ASP A 710 -74.22 -51.41 25.23
CA ASP A 710 -73.51 -50.19 25.67
C ASP A 710 -73.14 -50.15 27.18
N ALA A 711 -73.48 -51.18 27.97
CA ALA A 711 -73.36 -51.14 29.42
C ALA A 711 -71.90 -51.31 29.92
N THR A 712 -71.06 -52.05 29.20
CA THR A 712 -69.68 -52.38 29.63
C THR A 712 -68.68 -51.26 29.34
N PHE A 713 -68.88 -50.46 28.28
CA PHE A 713 -67.95 -49.39 27.88
C PHE A 713 -68.26 -48.01 28.49
N ARG A 714 -69.43 -47.80 29.12
CA ARG A 714 -69.75 -46.53 29.81
C ARG A 714 -68.80 -46.18 30.96
N GLY A 715 -68.16 -47.17 31.59
CA GLY A 715 -67.21 -46.95 32.68
C GLY A 715 -65.90 -46.28 32.26
N LEU A 716 -65.55 -46.29 30.96
CA LEU A 716 -64.36 -45.61 30.45
C LEU A 716 -64.54 -44.09 30.27
N GLY A 717 -65.78 -43.60 30.17
CA GLY A 717 -66.06 -42.17 29.98
C GLY A 717 -65.43 -41.28 31.06
N PRO A 718 -65.66 -41.54 32.36
CA PRO A 718 -65.04 -40.78 33.45
C PRO A 718 -63.50 -40.87 33.53
N VAL A 719 -62.90 -41.94 32.99
CA VAL A 719 -61.44 -42.11 32.91
C VAL A 719 -60.89 -41.21 31.81
N LEU A 720 -61.53 -41.20 30.65
CA LEU A 720 -61.15 -40.36 29.50
C LEU A 720 -61.35 -38.87 29.76
N GLU A 721 -62.43 -38.47 30.44
CA GLU A 721 -62.65 -37.06 30.83
C GLU A 721 -61.56 -36.55 31.78
N ARG A 722 -61.11 -37.40 32.72
CA ARG A 722 -60.02 -37.07 33.65
C ARG A 722 -58.67 -36.98 32.93
N LEU A 723 -58.40 -37.87 31.97
CA LEU A 723 -57.22 -37.81 31.10
C LEU A 723 -57.18 -36.53 30.27
N GLU A 724 -58.31 -36.16 29.66
CA GLU A 724 -58.42 -34.94 28.88
C GLU A 724 -58.22 -33.71 29.76
N HIS A 725 -58.76 -33.71 30.99
CA HIS A 725 -58.52 -32.64 31.95
C HIS A 725 -57.03 -32.49 32.30
N ALA A 726 -56.31 -33.59 32.59
CA ALA A 726 -54.87 -33.57 32.84
C ALA A 726 -54.07 -33.00 31.65
N ARG A 727 -54.47 -33.37 30.42
CA ARG A 727 -53.90 -32.85 29.17
C ARG A 727 -54.12 -31.34 29.02
N THR A 728 -55.32 -30.83 29.34
CA THR A 728 -55.61 -29.38 29.28
C THR A 728 -54.80 -28.56 30.29
N LEU A 729 -54.41 -29.15 31.41
CA LEU A 729 -53.55 -28.53 32.42
C LEU A 729 -52.06 -28.57 32.06
N GLY A 730 -51.69 -29.21 30.95
CA GLY A 730 -50.33 -29.27 30.42
C GLY A 730 -49.43 -30.32 31.08
N TYR A 731 -50.00 -31.29 31.82
CA TYR A 731 -49.23 -32.40 32.38
C TYR A 731 -49.00 -33.52 31.34
N SER A 732 -47.89 -34.24 31.46
CA SER A 732 -47.58 -35.42 30.63
C SER A 732 -48.61 -36.52 30.85
N VAL A 733 -49.31 -36.93 29.79
CA VAL A 733 -50.28 -38.04 29.80
C VAL A 733 -49.67 -39.31 29.17
N VAL A 734 -48.37 -39.32 28.85
CA VAL A 734 -47.71 -40.39 28.09
C VAL A 734 -47.84 -41.75 28.78
N LEU A 735 -47.55 -41.83 30.08
CA LEU A 735 -47.71 -43.07 30.85
C LEU A 735 -49.16 -43.56 30.86
N LEU A 736 -50.13 -42.64 30.95
CA LEU A 736 -51.54 -42.97 31.00
C LEU A 736 -52.09 -43.41 29.63
N ASP A 737 -51.71 -42.73 28.56
CA ASP A 737 -52.05 -43.13 27.19
C ASP A 737 -51.49 -44.53 26.92
N ARG A 738 -50.27 -44.82 27.41
CA ARG A 738 -49.68 -46.16 27.29
C ARG A 738 -50.34 -47.21 28.19
N ALA A 739 -50.87 -46.83 29.35
CA ALA A 739 -51.69 -47.70 30.20
C ALA A 739 -53.02 -48.04 29.53
N VAL A 740 -53.66 -47.07 28.86
CA VAL A 740 -54.88 -47.29 28.07
C VAL A 740 -54.59 -48.20 26.87
N GLU A 741 -53.50 -47.97 26.14
CA GLU A 741 -53.06 -48.85 25.07
C GLU A 741 -52.82 -50.29 25.57
N ARG A 742 -52.19 -50.44 26.75
CA ARG A 742 -52.01 -51.75 27.35
C ARG A 742 -53.34 -52.41 27.70
N ALA A 743 -54.28 -51.66 28.27
CA ALA A 743 -55.61 -52.17 28.57
C ALA A 743 -56.30 -52.66 27.28
N LEU A 744 -56.20 -51.91 26.18
CA LEU A 744 -56.74 -52.32 24.88
C LEU A 744 -56.07 -53.58 24.32
N GLN A 745 -54.75 -53.73 24.48
CA GLN A 745 -54.04 -54.96 24.10
C GLN A 745 -54.51 -56.16 24.91
N VAL A 746 -54.73 -56.00 26.22
CA VAL A 746 -55.27 -57.06 27.07
C VAL A 746 -56.69 -57.41 26.63
N VAL A 747 -57.55 -56.43 26.33
CA VAL A 747 -58.89 -56.68 25.78
C VAL A 747 -58.80 -57.46 24.46
N GLN A 748 -57.96 -57.04 23.52
CA GLN A 748 -57.75 -57.74 22.25
C GLN A 748 -57.28 -59.18 22.46
N SER A 749 -56.31 -59.40 23.36
CA SER A 749 -55.82 -60.75 23.68
C SER A 749 -56.93 -61.64 24.26
N THR A 750 -57.84 -61.07 25.07
CA THR A 750 -58.98 -61.82 25.62
C THR A 750 -60.00 -62.15 24.53
N VAL A 751 -60.27 -61.23 23.60
CA VAL A 751 -61.10 -61.48 22.41
C VAL A 751 -60.50 -62.59 21.57
N ASP A 752 -59.20 -62.51 21.28
CA ASP A 752 -58.48 -63.50 20.47
C ASP A 752 -58.45 -64.87 21.15
N HIS A 753 -58.25 -64.91 22.47
CA HIS A 753 -58.31 -66.14 23.23
C HIS A 753 -59.72 -66.77 23.13
N ILE A 754 -60.77 -65.98 23.33
CA ILE A 754 -62.16 -66.47 23.25
C ILE A 754 -62.54 -66.88 21.82
N ALA A 755 -62.05 -66.15 20.81
CA ALA A 755 -62.22 -66.45 19.40
C ALA A 755 -61.40 -67.67 18.93
N SER A 756 -60.28 -67.97 19.58
CA SER A 756 -59.48 -69.19 19.33
C SER A 756 -60.09 -70.44 19.99
N THR A 757 -60.77 -70.28 21.12
CA THR A 757 -61.44 -71.36 21.87
C THR A 757 -62.37 -72.25 21.03
N PRO A 758 -63.18 -71.77 20.05
CA PRO A 758 -64.00 -72.63 19.19
C PRO A 758 -63.19 -73.57 18.28
N ARG A 759 -61.93 -73.26 17.96
CA ARG A 759 -61.07 -74.18 17.18
C ARG A 759 -60.74 -75.47 17.94
N HIS A 760 -60.91 -75.47 19.26
CA HIS A 760 -60.52 -76.59 20.13
C HIS A 760 -61.70 -77.42 20.66
N LEU A 761 -62.96 -77.02 20.40
CA LEU A 761 -64.13 -77.76 20.88
C LEU A 761 -64.50 -78.96 19.98
N LEU A 762 -64.19 -78.90 18.68
CA LEU A 762 -64.23 -80.01 17.73
C LEU A 762 -63.11 -79.80 16.69
N SER A 763 -62.35 -80.84 16.35
CA SER A 763 -61.30 -80.69 15.33
C SER A 763 -61.91 -80.28 13.99
N SER A 764 -61.16 -79.53 13.18
CA SER A 764 -61.58 -79.13 11.83
C SER A 764 -62.00 -80.34 10.98
N GLU A 765 -61.38 -81.49 11.20
CA GLU A 765 -61.74 -82.77 10.58
C GLU A 765 -63.12 -83.27 11.01
N VAL A 766 -63.46 -83.15 12.30
CA VAL A 766 -64.79 -83.54 12.81
C VAL A 766 -65.87 -82.59 12.30
N MET A 767 -65.58 -81.30 12.21
CA MET A 767 -66.51 -80.31 11.65
C MET A 767 -66.74 -80.53 10.15
N THR A 768 -65.69 -80.78 9.37
CA THR A 768 -65.83 -81.08 7.93
C THR A 768 -66.56 -82.40 7.68
N LEU A 769 -66.36 -83.40 8.55
CA LEU A 769 -67.16 -84.65 8.52
C LEU A 769 -68.63 -84.40 8.84
N LEU A 770 -68.94 -83.60 9.87
CA LEU A 770 -70.31 -83.25 10.24
C LEU A 770 -71.01 -82.47 9.13
N GLU A 771 -70.33 -81.54 8.47
CA GLU A 771 -70.86 -80.79 7.33
C GLU A 771 -71.19 -81.69 6.13
N ARG A 772 -70.38 -82.72 5.91
CA ARG A 772 -70.55 -83.66 4.80
C ARG A 772 -71.63 -84.70 5.06
N GLN A 773 -71.84 -85.10 6.32
CA GLN A 773 -72.79 -86.15 6.69
C GLN A 773 -74.16 -85.60 7.11
N VAL A 774 -74.19 -84.55 7.93
CA VAL A 774 -75.44 -84.00 8.50
C VAL A 774 -75.34 -82.47 8.59
N PRO A 775 -75.62 -81.75 7.49
CA PRO A 775 -75.42 -80.29 7.44
C PRO A 775 -76.32 -79.53 8.43
N GLN A 776 -77.47 -80.09 8.81
CA GLN A 776 -78.38 -79.49 9.78
C GLN A 776 -77.81 -79.52 11.22
N THR A 777 -77.16 -80.61 11.62
CA THR A 777 -76.51 -80.69 12.94
C THR A 777 -75.19 -79.93 12.96
N ALA A 778 -74.45 -79.89 11.85
CA ALA A 778 -73.31 -78.98 11.70
C ALA A 778 -73.72 -77.50 11.85
N GLY A 779 -74.88 -77.13 11.30
CA GLY A 779 -75.47 -75.80 11.49
C GLY A 779 -75.85 -75.50 12.95
N ALA A 780 -76.46 -76.46 13.65
CA ALA A 780 -76.81 -76.31 15.07
C ALA A 780 -75.56 -76.28 15.99
N VAL A 781 -74.56 -77.09 15.71
CA VAL A 781 -73.27 -77.11 16.43
C VAL A 781 -72.50 -75.82 16.19
N ARG A 782 -72.50 -75.27 14.97
CA ARG A 782 -71.96 -73.92 14.70
C ARG A 782 -72.78 -72.83 15.42
N GLY A 783 -74.10 -72.98 15.49
CA GLY A 783 -74.98 -72.09 16.25
C GLY A 783 -74.67 -72.10 17.75
N LEU A 784 -74.47 -73.29 18.34
CA LEU A 784 -74.10 -73.45 19.75
C LEU A 784 -72.66 -73.03 20.04
N ALA A 785 -71.72 -73.31 19.13
CA ALA A 785 -70.34 -72.82 19.25
C ALA A 785 -70.32 -71.29 19.21
N ARG A 786 -71.04 -70.68 18.25
CA ARG A 786 -71.21 -69.23 18.15
C ARG A 786 -71.89 -68.64 19.37
N TRP A 787 -72.96 -69.25 19.88
CA TRP A 787 -73.62 -68.83 21.11
C TRP A 787 -72.71 -68.97 22.33
N SER A 788 -71.92 -70.05 22.44
CA SER A 788 -70.97 -70.24 23.53
C SER A 788 -69.81 -69.25 23.50
N VAL A 789 -69.34 -68.88 22.30
CA VAL A 789 -68.32 -67.85 22.08
C VAL A 789 -68.92 -66.49 22.45
N GLN A 790 -70.14 -66.20 22.00
CA GLN A 790 -70.85 -64.98 22.34
C GLN A 790 -71.05 -64.85 23.85
N GLN A 791 -71.55 -65.87 24.54
CA GLN A 791 -71.76 -65.85 25.99
C GLN A 791 -70.44 -65.71 26.76
N ARG A 792 -69.37 -66.38 26.31
CA ARG A 792 -68.02 -66.24 26.90
C ARG A 792 -67.43 -64.86 26.64
N LEU A 793 -67.61 -64.30 25.45
CA LEU A 793 -67.24 -62.92 25.15
C LEU A 793 -68.00 -61.99 26.10
N GLU A 794 -69.33 -62.03 26.16
CA GLU A 794 -70.13 -61.17 27.04
C GLU A 794 -69.71 -61.26 28.51
N THR A 795 -69.43 -62.46 29.02
CA THR A 795 -69.09 -62.65 30.45
C THR A 795 -67.61 -62.35 30.74
N GLN A 796 -66.67 -62.95 30.00
CA GLN A 796 -65.23 -62.81 30.27
C GLN A 796 -64.68 -61.48 29.80
N LEU A 797 -65.13 -60.94 28.66
CA LEU A 797 -64.75 -59.60 28.23
C LEU A 797 -65.35 -58.54 29.16
N GLY A 798 -66.59 -58.74 29.62
CA GLY A 798 -67.20 -57.86 30.61
C GLY A 798 -66.41 -57.81 31.92
N GLU A 799 -65.98 -58.97 32.43
CA GLU A 799 -65.13 -59.06 33.63
C GLU A 799 -63.74 -58.45 33.42
N THR A 800 -63.06 -58.75 32.30
CA THR A 800 -61.71 -58.22 32.03
C THR A 800 -61.74 -56.71 31.83
N VAL A 801 -62.68 -56.18 31.06
CA VAL A 801 -62.86 -54.73 30.88
C VAL A 801 -63.19 -54.07 32.22
N GLY A 802 -64.04 -54.67 33.05
CA GLY A 802 -64.36 -54.16 34.38
C GLY A 802 -63.13 -54.04 35.29
N HIS A 803 -62.26 -55.05 35.32
CA HIS A 803 -61.01 -55.01 36.09
C HIS A 803 -60.00 -54.01 35.52
N LEU A 804 -59.89 -53.91 34.20
CA LEU A 804 -58.99 -52.94 33.55
C LEU A 804 -59.44 -51.49 33.80
N ILE A 805 -60.75 -51.22 33.88
CA ILE A 805 -61.25 -49.90 34.28
C ILE A 805 -60.80 -49.55 35.70
N LEU A 806 -60.92 -50.49 36.65
CA LEU A 806 -60.47 -50.28 38.02
C LEU A 806 -58.95 -50.06 38.11
N ASP A 807 -58.17 -50.76 37.29
CA ASP A 807 -56.72 -50.56 37.19
C ASP A 807 -56.37 -49.16 36.68
N LEU A 808 -57.03 -48.71 35.61
CA LEU A 808 -56.85 -47.37 35.05
C LEU A 808 -57.29 -46.28 36.02
N GLU A 809 -58.38 -46.49 36.75
CA GLU A 809 -58.81 -45.59 37.84
C GLU A 809 -57.76 -45.52 38.96
N GLY A 810 -57.18 -46.66 39.35
CA GLY A 810 -56.11 -46.70 40.36
C GLY A 810 -54.84 -45.96 39.92
N ILE A 811 -54.43 -46.11 38.66
CA ILE A 811 -53.30 -45.36 38.10
C ILE A 811 -53.63 -43.86 38.03
N LEU A 812 -54.85 -43.49 37.63
CA LEU A 812 -55.30 -42.10 37.61
C LEU A 812 -55.35 -41.46 39.00
N GLU A 813 -55.77 -42.19 40.04
CA GLU A 813 -55.76 -41.68 41.41
C GLU A 813 -54.34 -41.36 41.90
N ASP A 814 -53.38 -42.26 41.64
CA ASP A 814 -51.97 -42.04 41.97
C ASP A 814 -51.37 -40.89 41.13
N TYR A 815 -51.83 -40.73 39.89
CA TYR A 815 -51.47 -39.63 39.01
C TYR A 815 -52.01 -38.27 39.49
N ASP A 816 -53.26 -38.19 39.93
CA ASP A 816 -53.84 -36.96 40.50
C ASP A 816 -53.16 -36.59 41.82
N ARG A 817 -52.86 -37.59 42.67
CA ARG A 817 -52.08 -37.38 43.89
C ARG A 817 -50.69 -36.84 43.57
N SER A 818 -50.02 -37.37 42.56
CA SER A 818 -48.68 -36.90 42.18
C SER A 818 -48.70 -35.48 41.62
N ILE A 819 -49.73 -35.08 40.87
CA ILE A 819 -49.93 -33.67 40.46
C ILE A 819 -50.00 -32.73 41.67
N THR A 820 -50.79 -33.09 42.69
CA THR A 820 -50.92 -32.25 43.89
C THR A 820 -49.59 -32.11 44.63
N MET A 821 -48.79 -33.18 44.66
CA MET A 821 -47.49 -33.18 45.31
C MET A 821 -46.42 -32.42 44.51
N LEU A 822 -46.42 -32.52 43.18
CA LEU A 822 -45.52 -31.77 42.31
C LEU A 822 -45.79 -30.26 42.38
N ARG A 823 -47.05 -29.83 42.51
CA ARG A 823 -47.36 -28.41 42.76
C ARG A 823 -46.75 -27.92 44.07
N ARG A 824 -46.76 -28.76 45.11
CA ARG A 824 -46.10 -28.44 46.39
C ARG A 824 -44.58 -28.39 46.23
N MET A 825 -43.96 -29.35 45.53
CA MET A 825 -42.52 -29.37 45.29
C MET A 825 -42.05 -28.19 44.42
N ARG A 826 -42.84 -27.77 43.44
CA ARG A 826 -42.56 -26.56 42.66
C ARG A 826 -42.49 -25.32 43.54
N ASN A 827 -43.42 -25.17 44.48
CA ASN A 827 -43.36 -24.06 45.44
C ASN A 827 -42.11 -24.13 46.33
N VAL A 828 -41.64 -25.34 46.67
CA VAL A 828 -40.38 -25.53 47.44
C VAL A 828 -39.15 -25.18 46.59
N LEU A 829 -39.12 -25.58 45.32
CA LEU A 829 -38.06 -25.20 44.38
C LEU A 829 -38.00 -23.68 44.17
N ASP A 830 -39.15 -23.01 44.11
CA ASP A 830 -39.22 -21.54 44.03
C ASP A 830 -38.64 -20.88 45.28
N GLN A 831 -38.86 -21.47 46.46
CA GLN A 831 -38.25 -21.01 47.71
C GLN A 831 -36.74 -21.26 47.74
N LEU A 832 -36.25 -22.40 47.25
CA LEU A 832 -34.82 -22.70 47.15
C LEU A 832 -34.10 -21.77 46.16
N GLY A 833 -34.74 -21.40 45.04
CA GLY A 833 -34.18 -20.44 44.09
C GLY A 833 -33.98 -19.06 44.73
N ASN A 834 -34.88 -18.63 45.61
CA ASN A 834 -34.70 -17.39 46.37
C ASN A 834 -33.56 -17.46 47.40
N LEU A 835 -33.13 -18.66 47.79
CA LEU A 835 -32.04 -18.92 48.72
C LEU A 835 -30.68 -19.14 48.02
N GLY A 836 -30.61 -18.99 46.69
CA GLY A 836 -29.35 -19.02 45.93
C GLY A 836 -28.90 -20.40 45.46
N ALA A 837 -29.78 -21.41 45.49
CA ALA A 837 -29.50 -22.71 44.87
C ALA A 837 -29.31 -22.57 43.33
N PRO A 838 -28.53 -23.48 42.69
CA PRO A 838 -28.17 -23.37 41.28
C PRO A 838 -29.41 -23.27 40.38
N PRO A 839 -29.55 -22.18 39.59
CA PRO A 839 -30.77 -21.93 38.82
C PRO A 839 -30.97 -22.96 37.70
N GLU A 840 -29.89 -23.52 37.16
CA GLU A 840 -29.93 -24.53 36.10
C GLU A 840 -30.56 -25.84 36.60
N GLU A 841 -30.17 -26.32 37.78
CA GLU A 841 -30.75 -27.52 38.40
C GLU A 841 -32.21 -27.28 38.81
N ILE A 842 -32.54 -26.10 39.32
CA ILE A 842 -33.92 -25.73 39.69
C ILE A 842 -34.82 -25.67 38.45
N ASP A 843 -34.37 -25.04 37.37
CA ASP A 843 -35.16 -24.91 36.15
C ASP A 843 -35.35 -26.27 35.45
N ALA A 844 -34.33 -27.14 35.47
CA ALA A 844 -34.47 -28.53 35.03
C ALA A 844 -35.53 -29.30 35.86
N LEU A 845 -35.50 -29.18 37.18
CA LEU A 845 -36.50 -29.81 38.06
C LEU A 845 -37.90 -29.21 37.90
N ARG A 846 -38.01 -27.90 37.62
CA ARG A 846 -39.28 -27.22 37.33
C ARG A 846 -39.91 -27.72 36.04
N MET A 847 -39.11 -27.92 34.98
CA MET A 847 -39.60 -28.52 33.74
C MET A 847 -40.11 -29.95 33.98
N ASN A 848 -39.41 -30.71 34.82
CA ASN A 848 -39.81 -32.07 35.19
C ASN A 848 -41.04 -32.13 36.11
N CYS A 849 -41.41 -31.04 36.80
CA CYS A 849 -42.66 -30.96 37.57
C CYS A 849 -43.94 -30.96 36.70
N MET A 850 -43.81 -30.87 35.37
CA MET A 850 -44.91 -31.07 34.43
C MET A 850 -45.13 -32.56 34.07
N ARG A 851 -44.27 -33.46 34.58
CA ARG A 851 -44.36 -34.91 34.39
C ARG A 851 -44.66 -35.61 35.72
N PRO A 852 -45.91 -36.00 35.99
CA PRO A 852 -46.30 -36.67 37.23
C PRO A 852 -45.54 -37.98 37.49
N GLU A 853 -45.12 -38.68 36.43
CA GLU A 853 -44.28 -39.87 36.51
C GLU A 853 -42.85 -39.63 37.00
N ALA A 854 -42.36 -38.38 36.98
CA ALA A 854 -41.03 -38.02 37.48
C ALA A 854 -41.04 -37.63 38.97
N LEU A 855 -42.19 -37.65 39.65
CA LEU A 855 -42.32 -37.21 41.04
C LEU A 855 -41.30 -37.85 42.01
N PRO A 856 -41.02 -39.16 41.99
CA PRO A 856 -40.01 -39.74 42.88
C PRO A 856 -38.61 -39.15 42.65
N ASN A 857 -38.23 -38.96 41.39
CA ASN A 857 -36.93 -38.38 41.03
C ASN A 857 -36.85 -36.90 41.45
N VAL A 858 -37.90 -36.13 41.17
CA VAL A 858 -38.01 -34.74 41.62
C VAL A 858 -37.95 -34.67 43.15
N ALA A 859 -38.55 -35.61 43.88
CA ALA A 859 -38.48 -35.68 45.34
C ALA A 859 -37.07 -35.95 45.87
N VAL A 860 -36.30 -36.81 45.20
CA VAL A 860 -34.92 -37.15 45.60
C VAL A 860 -33.98 -35.97 45.33
N GLU A 861 -34.07 -35.33 44.17
CA GLU A 861 -33.20 -34.20 43.83
C GLU A 861 -33.58 -32.93 44.60
N THR A 862 -34.87 -32.64 44.80
CA THR A 862 -35.29 -31.54 45.69
C THR A 862 -34.78 -31.75 47.12
N ARG A 863 -34.80 -32.99 47.63
CA ARG A 863 -34.23 -33.33 48.94
C ARG A 863 -32.71 -33.12 48.97
N ARG A 864 -31.99 -33.47 47.91
CA ARG A 864 -30.54 -33.24 47.78
C ARG A 864 -30.24 -31.74 47.81
N LEU A 865 -30.96 -30.93 47.03
CA LEU A 865 -30.82 -29.47 46.99
C LEU A 865 -31.11 -28.83 48.35
N ILE A 866 -32.15 -29.28 49.07
CA ILE A 866 -32.44 -28.79 50.42
C ILE A 866 -31.28 -29.10 51.38
N ARG A 867 -30.63 -30.26 51.27
CA ARG A 867 -29.47 -30.61 52.10
C ARG A 867 -28.26 -29.73 51.81
N VAL A 868 -27.94 -29.53 50.54
CA VAL A 868 -26.83 -28.63 50.14
C VAL A 868 -27.09 -27.21 50.63
N ALA A 869 -28.31 -26.69 50.44
CA ALA A 869 -28.69 -25.37 50.93
C ALA A 869 -28.65 -25.27 52.46
N LEU A 870 -29.04 -26.31 53.20
CA LEU A 870 -28.91 -26.36 54.66
C LEU A 870 -27.44 -26.36 55.10
N ASP A 871 -26.58 -27.16 54.45
CA ASP A 871 -25.15 -27.22 54.75
C ASP A 871 -24.48 -25.86 54.49
N ASP A 872 -24.83 -25.17 53.41
CA ASP A 872 -24.35 -23.83 53.08
C ASP A 872 -24.85 -22.78 54.09
N ILE A 873 -26.13 -22.83 54.46
CA ILE A 873 -26.71 -21.93 55.47
C ILE A 873 -26.05 -22.15 56.83
N TYR A 874 -25.76 -23.40 57.22
CA TYR A 874 -25.05 -23.69 58.47
C TYR A 874 -23.60 -23.21 58.43
N LEU A 875 -22.90 -23.38 57.31
CA LEU A 875 -21.54 -22.86 57.11
C LEU A 875 -21.51 -21.31 57.16
N GLU A 876 -22.54 -20.66 56.59
CA GLU A 876 -22.65 -19.20 56.54
C GLU A 876 -23.10 -18.58 57.87
N ALA A 877 -23.98 -19.27 58.61
CA ALA A 877 -24.40 -18.86 59.94
C ALA A 877 -23.24 -18.89 60.96
N ASP A 878 -22.32 -19.85 60.84
CA ASP A 878 -21.11 -19.94 61.68
C ASP A 878 -20.12 -18.79 61.44
N GLN A 879 -20.19 -18.12 60.28
CA GLN A 879 -19.28 -17.04 59.89
C GLN A 879 -19.81 -15.63 60.19
N ARG A 880 -21.12 -15.47 60.46
CA ARG A 880 -21.80 -14.17 60.58
C ARG A 880 -22.09 -13.74 62.03
N ASP A 881 -22.37 -12.45 62.20
CA ASP A 881 -22.73 -11.86 63.50
C ASP A 881 -24.10 -12.37 64.00
N ALA A 882 -24.27 -12.44 65.33
CA ALA A 882 -25.38 -13.13 65.99
C ALA A 882 -26.80 -12.70 65.55
N GLY A 883 -26.99 -11.51 64.97
CA GLY A 883 -28.28 -11.05 64.47
C GLY A 883 -28.65 -11.59 63.08
N GLU A 884 -27.66 -11.76 62.20
CA GLU A 884 -27.85 -12.32 60.85
C GLU A 884 -27.93 -13.85 60.91
N ALA A 885 -27.18 -14.47 61.84
CA ALA A 885 -27.29 -15.89 62.13
C ALA A 885 -28.71 -16.31 62.54
N ILE A 886 -29.46 -15.47 63.27
CA ILE A 886 -30.86 -15.77 63.68
C ILE A 886 -31.82 -15.78 62.48
N ALA A 887 -31.61 -14.92 61.48
CA ALA A 887 -32.42 -14.92 60.26
C ALA A 887 -32.14 -16.17 59.42
N LEU A 888 -30.87 -16.58 59.34
CA LEU A 888 -30.45 -17.82 58.68
C LEU A 888 -30.97 -19.07 59.41
N GLU A 889 -31.00 -19.06 60.75
CA GLU A 889 -31.56 -20.14 61.57
C GLU A 889 -33.07 -20.32 61.32
N GLN A 890 -33.82 -19.22 61.17
CA GLN A 890 -35.25 -19.29 60.80
C GLN A 890 -35.46 -19.89 59.41
N THR A 891 -34.61 -19.55 58.43
CA THR A 891 -34.67 -20.17 57.10
C THR A 891 -34.26 -21.64 57.11
N ALA A 892 -33.26 -22.01 57.91
CA ALA A 892 -32.85 -23.40 58.11
C ALA A 892 -33.99 -24.22 58.74
N GLN A 893 -34.69 -23.69 59.74
CA GLN A 893 -35.83 -24.38 60.36
C GLN A 893 -36.97 -24.65 59.35
N VAL A 894 -37.27 -23.69 58.47
CA VAL A 894 -38.26 -23.89 57.39
C VAL A 894 -37.80 -24.98 56.42
N LEU A 895 -36.52 -24.98 56.01
CA LEU A 895 -35.97 -26.00 55.14
C LEU A 895 -35.94 -27.40 55.78
N GLU A 896 -35.67 -27.50 57.08
CA GLU A 896 -35.77 -28.77 57.83
C GLU A 896 -37.22 -29.26 57.94
N GLU A 897 -38.18 -28.37 58.16
CA GLU A 897 -39.60 -28.71 58.12
C GLU A 897 -40.02 -29.21 56.73
N LEU A 898 -39.52 -28.61 55.66
CA LEU A 898 -39.77 -29.08 54.29
C LEU A 898 -39.09 -30.43 54.02
N LEU A 899 -37.86 -30.61 54.49
CA LEU A 899 -37.11 -31.87 54.38
C LEU A 899 -37.84 -33.02 55.08
N THR A 900 -38.35 -32.78 56.30
CA THR A 900 -39.14 -33.77 57.05
C THR A 900 -40.47 -34.07 56.37
N GLN A 901 -41.11 -33.10 55.72
CA GLN A 901 -42.33 -33.31 54.94
C GLN A 901 -42.10 -34.15 53.68
N ILE A 902 -40.99 -33.93 52.97
CA ILE A 902 -40.60 -34.75 51.82
C ILE A 902 -40.23 -36.17 52.30
N ASP A 903 -39.51 -36.32 53.41
CA ASP A 903 -39.18 -37.64 53.97
C ASP A 903 -40.42 -38.40 54.49
N ALA A 904 -41.43 -37.70 55.01
CA ALA A 904 -42.70 -38.29 55.43
C ALA A 904 -43.55 -38.80 54.27
N SER A 905 -43.31 -38.31 53.04
CA SER A 905 -44.01 -38.76 51.83
C SER A 905 -43.63 -40.17 51.39
N GLY A 906 -42.51 -40.70 51.89
CA GLY A 906 -42.03 -42.04 51.54
C GLY A 906 -41.43 -42.17 50.14
N LEU A 907 -41.36 -41.09 49.35
CA LEU A 907 -40.82 -41.10 47.98
C LEU A 907 -39.29 -41.01 47.90
N THR A 908 -38.63 -40.62 49.00
CA THR A 908 -37.18 -40.38 49.04
C THR A 908 -36.35 -41.57 49.51
N LYS A 909 -37.01 -42.65 49.96
CA LYS A 909 -36.35 -43.83 50.53
C LYS A 909 -36.94 -45.11 49.92
N GLY A 910 -36.17 -45.74 49.05
CA GLY A 910 -36.52 -47.03 48.43
C GLY A 910 -37.36 -46.88 47.15
N VAL A 911 -37.83 -48.01 46.64
CA VAL A 911 -38.60 -48.06 45.38
C VAL A 911 -40.02 -47.51 45.62
N PRO A 912 -40.49 -46.52 44.82
CA PRO A 912 -41.82 -45.96 44.97
C PRO A 912 -42.90 -47.04 44.76
N ARG A 913 -43.95 -47.00 45.59
CA ARG A 913 -45.04 -47.98 45.59
C ARG A 913 -46.35 -47.34 45.17
N GLY A 914 -47.08 -47.97 44.26
CA GLY A 914 -48.37 -47.50 43.75
C GLY A 914 -48.61 -48.03 42.34
N ALA A 915 -49.88 -48.08 41.91
CA ALA A 915 -50.27 -48.70 40.64
C ALA A 915 -49.57 -48.02 39.45
N MET A 916 -49.36 -46.71 39.54
CA MET A 916 -48.65 -45.91 38.54
C MET A 916 -47.17 -46.27 38.42
N TRP A 917 -46.41 -46.27 39.52
CA TRP A 917 -44.96 -46.55 39.49
C TRP A 917 -44.64 -48.02 39.28
N ASP A 918 -45.55 -48.90 39.72
CA ASP A 918 -45.46 -50.31 39.39
C ASP A 918 -45.65 -50.49 37.89
N PHE A 919 -46.65 -49.85 37.26
CA PHE A 919 -46.86 -49.89 35.80
C PHE A 919 -45.69 -49.27 35.05
N GLN A 920 -45.11 -48.19 35.58
CA GLN A 920 -43.94 -47.54 35.00
C GLN A 920 -42.72 -48.49 34.86
N ARG A 921 -42.60 -49.43 35.80
CA ARG A 921 -41.41 -50.29 35.91
C ARG A 921 -41.43 -51.49 34.97
N ASP A 922 -42.59 -52.13 34.83
CA ASP A 922 -42.71 -53.40 34.11
C ASP A 922 -43.75 -53.37 32.98
N GLY A 923 -44.47 -52.27 32.80
CA GLY A 923 -45.48 -52.09 31.75
C GLY A 923 -46.73 -52.95 31.91
N PHE A 924 -46.89 -53.67 33.03
CA PHE A 924 -48.02 -54.56 33.28
C PHE A 924 -49.09 -53.90 34.16
N LEU A 925 -50.36 -54.01 33.77
CA LEU A 925 -51.47 -53.56 34.60
C LEU A 925 -51.67 -54.49 35.82
N PRO A 926 -52.17 -53.98 36.97
CA PRO A 926 -52.37 -54.78 38.18
C PRO A 926 -53.18 -56.08 37.98
N PHE A 927 -54.25 -56.04 37.18
CA PHE A 927 -55.03 -57.20 36.78
C PHE A 927 -54.20 -58.21 35.99
N GLU A 928 -53.37 -57.75 35.05
CA GLU A 928 -52.51 -58.62 34.26
C GLU A 928 -51.46 -59.34 35.13
N ARG A 929 -50.93 -58.66 36.15
CA ARG A 929 -49.96 -59.25 37.10
C ARG A 929 -50.55 -60.33 37.98
N THR A 930 -51.81 -60.17 38.39
CA THR A 930 -52.42 -60.98 39.43
C THR A 930 -53.35 -62.06 38.88
N ALA A 931 -54.11 -61.77 37.82
CA ALA A 931 -55.16 -62.64 37.30
C ALA A 931 -54.73 -63.45 36.05
N ILE A 932 -53.81 -62.93 35.22
CA ILE A 932 -53.39 -63.60 33.99
C ILE A 932 -52.12 -64.45 34.24
N PRO A 933 -52.12 -65.77 33.96
CA PRO A 933 -50.93 -66.61 34.10
C PRO A 933 -49.79 -66.17 33.18
N VAL A 934 -48.53 -66.26 33.64
CA VAL A 934 -47.34 -65.74 32.93
C VAL A 934 -47.22 -66.19 31.47
N GLY A 935 -47.63 -67.41 31.13
CA GLY A 935 -47.58 -67.94 29.75
C GLY A 935 -48.68 -67.42 28.81
N GLN A 936 -49.68 -66.71 29.32
CA GLN A 936 -50.78 -66.12 28.53
C GLN A 936 -50.71 -64.59 28.48
N ARG A 937 -49.71 -63.98 29.12
CA ARG A 937 -49.50 -62.54 29.08
C ARG A 937 -48.94 -62.14 27.73
N THR A 938 -49.42 -61.02 27.21
CA THR A 938 -48.81 -60.41 26.03
C THR A 938 -47.43 -59.88 26.44
N PRO A 939 -46.35 -60.08 25.67
CA PRO A 939 -45.07 -59.46 26.01
C PRO A 939 -45.22 -57.93 26.00
N VAL A 940 -44.54 -57.25 26.92
CA VAL A 940 -44.38 -55.79 26.88
C VAL A 940 -43.23 -55.51 25.92
N MET A 941 -43.47 -54.68 24.92
CA MET A 941 -42.45 -54.33 23.92
C MET A 941 -41.41 -53.41 24.56
N ASP A 942 -40.13 -53.54 24.21
CA ASP A 942 -39.07 -52.71 24.80
C ASP A 942 -39.29 -51.21 24.52
N ASP A 943 -39.79 -50.86 23.32
CA ASP A 943 -40.22 -49.50 22.95
C ASP A 943 -41.30 -48.94 23.90
N MET A 944 -42.13 -49.80 24.51
CA MET A 944 -43.09 -49.38 25.54
C MET A 944 -42.37 -48.84 26.76
N LEU A 945 -41.35 -49.57 27.21
CA LEU A 945 -40.64 -49.29 28.45
C LEU A 945 -39.77 -48.04 28.27
N GLU A 946 -39.12 -47.87 27.12
CA GLU A 946 -38.35 -46.67 26.80
C GLU A 946 -39.21 -45.39 26.82
N ASN A 947 -40.42 -45.46 26.28
CA ASN A 947 -41.34 -44.31 26.26
C ASN A 947 -41.99 -44.00 27.63
N ILE A 948 -42.03 -44.99 28.53
CA ILE A 948 -42.58 -44.87 29.89
C ILE A 948 -41.50 -44.38 30.89
N GLN A 949 -40.22 -44.54 30.55
CA GLN A 949 -39.12 -44.13 31.43
C GLN A 949 -39.11 -42.60 31.60
N PRO A 950 -38.95 -42.12 32.86
CA PRO A 950 -38.81 -40.70 33.12
C PRO A 950 -37.40 -40.30 32.69
N THR A 951 -37.24 -39.84 31.46
CA THR A 951 -35.96 -39.34 30.92
C THR A 951 -35.45 -38.18 31.78
N LEU A 952 -34.59 -38.48 32.75
CA LEU A 952 -33.60 -37.55 33.26
C LEU A 952 -32.46 -37.61 32.27
N VAL A 953 -32.17 -36.47 31.63
CA VAL A 953 -30.87 -36.25 31.00
C VAL A 953 -29.85 -36.15 32.13
N VAL A 954 -29.47 -37.31 32.67
CA VAL A 954 -28.19 -37.76 33.27
C VAL A 954 -28.49 -39.16 33.81
N GLU A 955 -28.40 -40.20 32.97
CA GLU A 955 -28.21 -41.57 33.46
C GLU A 955 -26.70 -41.86 33.49
N GLU A 956 -26.08 -41.55 34.63
CA GLU A 956 -24.95 -42.35 35.09
C GLU A 956 -25.56 -43.64 35.64
N SER A 957 -25.45 -44.72 34.88
CA SER A 957 -26.04 -46.02 35.20
C SER A 957 -25.35 -46.64 36.43
N VAL A 958 -25.85 -46.36 37.62
CA VAL A 958 -25.52 -47.15 38.82
C VAL A 958 -26.27 -48.48 38.74
N SER A 959 -25.61 -49.47 38.16
CA SER A 959 -26.03 -50.87 38.21
C SER A 959 -25.98 -51.37 39.65
N LEU A 960 -27.15 -51.51 40.29
CA LEU A 960 -27.33 -51.92 41.69
C LEU A 960 -27.20 -53.43 41.96
N ASP A 961 -26.73 -54.22 40.98
CA ASP A 961 -26.57 -55.68 41.10
C ASP A 961 -25.12 -56.14 40.82
N SER A 962 -24.12 -55.55 41.48
CA SER A 962 -22.79 -56.16 41.57
C SER A 962 -22.37 -56.34 43.04
N GLU A 963 -22.01 -57.57 43.39
CA GLU A 963 -21.49 -57.94 44.70
C GLU A 963 -20.21 -57.14 45.02
N PRO A 964 -19.96 -56.75 46.28
CA PRO A 964 -18.85 -55.89 46.61
C PRO A 964 -17.52 -56.60 46.38
N VAL A 965 -16.80 -56.21 45.32
CA VAL A 965 -15.38 -56.54 45.17
C VAL A 965 -14.64 -55.73 46.23
N VAL A 966 -14.16 -56.44 47.24
CA VAL A 966 -13.23 -55.91 48.25
C VAL A 966 -11.94 -55.53 47.52
N VAL A 967 -11.68 -54.23 47.42
CA VAL A 967 -10.36 -53.74 47.01
C VAL A 967 -9.49 -53.74 48.26
N GLU A 968 -8.66 -54.78 48.37
CA GLU A 968 -7.51 -54.77 49.29
C GLU A 968 -6.54 -53.69 48.84
N VAL A 969 -6.25 -52.74 49.73
CA VAL A 969 -5.24 -51.71 49.52
C VAL A 969 -3.87 -52.40 49.53
N SER A 970 -3.20 -52.48 48.38
CA SER A 970 -1.78 -52.85 48.28
C SER A 970 -0.94 -51.63 47.89
N ASP A 971 -0.02 -51.28 48.77
CA ASP A 971 1.00 -50.22 48.64
C ASP A 971 2.08 -50.61 47.61
N GLU A 972 1.82 -50.51 46.31
CA GLU A 972 2.87 -50.49 45.29
C GLU A 972 2.50 -49.47 44.20
N TRP A 973 3.39 -48.52 43.93
CA TRP A 973 3.19 -47.51 42.88
C TRP A 973 3.28 -48.18 41.51
N GLU A 974 2.16 -48.31 40.79
CA GLU A 974 2.17 -48.59 39.35
C GLU A 974 2.47 -47.31 38.56
N GLU A 975 3.44 -47.40 37.66
CA GLU A 975 3.89 -46.31 36.79
C GLU A 975 2.80 -46.02 35.75
N MET A 976 2.26 -44.80 35.74
CA MET A 976 1.19 -44.42 34.80
C MET A 976 1.68 -44.57 33.34
N PRO A 977 0.88 -45.15 32.44
CA PRO A 977 1.19 -45.10 31.02
C PRO A 977 1.18 -43.64 30.55
N ALA A 978 2.14 -43.29 29.68
CA ALA A 978 2.23 -41.96 29.09
C ALA A 978 0.92 -41.63 28.34
N PRO A 979 0.43 -40.38 28.43
CA PRO A 979 -0.82 -40.00 27.79
C PRO A 979 -0.64 -40.09 26.27
N ASP A 980 -1.51 -40.89 25.62
CA ASP A 980 -1.67 -40.84 24.17
C ASP A 980 -2.13 -39.43 23.79
N GLU A 981 -1.38 -38.76 22.90
CA GLU A 981 -1.77 -37.50 22.27
C GLU A 981 -3.04 -37.72 21.42
N SER A 982 -4.17 -37.72 22.11
CA SER A 982 -5.51 -37.62 21.57
C SER A 982 -5.92 -36.16 21.70
N GLU A 983 -6.37 -35.59 20.59
CA GLU A 983 -6.78 -34.20 20.45
C GLU A 983 -7.61 -33.70 21.64
N ALA A 984 -7.16 -32.62 22.25
CA ALA A 984 -7.89 -31.93 23.30
C ALA A 984 -9.22 -31.42 22.70
N ILE A 985 -10.32 -32.00 23.13
CA ILE A 985 -11.65 -31.42 23.00
C ILE A 985 -11.68 -30.29 24.05
N GLU A 986 -11.54 -29.05 23.60
CA GLU A 986 -11.88 -27.90 24.43
C GLU A 986 -13.40 -27.87 24.61
N GLU A 987 -13.84 -28.11 25.86
CA GLU A 987 -15.18 -27.82 26.32
C GLU A 987 -15.43 -26.30 26.17
N SER A 988 -16.31 -25.94 25.24
CA SER A 988 -16.77 -24.56 25.09
C SER A 988 -17.78 -24.23 26.18
N SER A 989 -17.31 -23.65 27.28
CA SER A 989 -18.16 -22.94 28.23
C SER A 989 -18.71 -21.66 27.55
N GLU A 990 -19.98 -21.67 27.16
CA GLU A 990 -20.69 -20.47 26.70
C GLU A 990 -20.82 -19.45 27.84
N VAL A 991 -19.90 -18.49 27.91
CA VAL A 991 -20.11 -17.27 28.71
C VAL A 991 -21.09 -16.38 27.96
N LYS A 992 -22.38 -16.44 28.33
CA LYS A 992 -23.38 -15.43 27.94
C LYS A 992 -23.04 -14.10 28.61
N GLN A 993 -22.27 -13.24 27.93
CA GLN A 993 -22.22 -11.82 28.29
C GLN A 993 -23.40 -11.09 27.62
N SER A 994 -24.36 -10.72 28.46
CA SER A 994 -25.43 -9.78 28.16
C SER A 994 -24.85 -8.43 27.73
N LEU A 995 -25.27 -7.95 26.56
CA LEU A 995 -24.99 -6.59 26.07
C LEU A 995 -25.61 -5.55 27.02
N PRO A 996 -24.83 -4.62 27.62
CA PRO A 996 -25.37 -3.42 28.23
C PRO A 996 -25.54 -2.32 27.16
N LEU A 997 -26.70 -1.68 27.22
CA LEU A 997 -27.08 -0.51 26.44
C LEU A 997 -26.18 0.68 26.77
N GLN A 998 -25.61 1.30 25.74
CA GLN A 998 -25.07 2.67 25.51
C GLN A 998 -24.77 3.69 26.65
N GLU A 999 -25.10 3.50 27.92
CA GLU A 999 -24.87 4.47 29.00
C GLU A 999 -23.52 4.31 29.74
N ASP A 1000 -22.81 3.18 29.56
CA ASP A 1000 -21.57 2.89 30.32
C ASP A 1000 -20.29 3.54 29.76
N ARG A 1001 -20.35 4.29 28.66
CA ARG A 1001 -19.13 4.89 28.07
C ARG A 1001 -18.48 5.93 29.00
N ALA A 1002 -19.29 6.69 29.72
CA ALA A 1002 -18.79 7.70 30.67
C ALA A 1002 -18.21 7.06 31.94
N ASP A 1003 -18.82 5.96 32.39
CA ASP A 1003 -18.37 5.22 33.57
C ASP A 1003 -17.12 4.39 33.27
N LEU A 1004 -17.00 3.84 32.06
CA LEU A 1004 -15.79 3.19 31.57
C LEU A 1004 -14.64 4.19 31.34
N GLU A 1005 -14.92 5.40 30.84
CA GLU A 1005 -13.91 6.47 30.78
C GLU A 1005 -13.47 6.94 32.18
N ALA A 1006 -14.40 6.97 33.15
CA ALA A 1006 -14.09 7.27 34.54
C ALA A 1006 -13.28 6.17 35.22
N GLU A 1007 -13.59 4.89 34.96
CA GLU A 1007 -12.82 3.75 35.44
C GLU A 1007 -11.45 3.64 34.75
N LEU A 1008 -11.35 3.93 33.45
CA LEU A 1008 -10.05 4.01 32.75
C LEU A 1008 -9.20 5.15 33.29
N ALA A 1009 -9.78 6.32 33.56
CA ALA A 1009 -9.06 7.42 34.21
C ALA A 1009 -8.61 7.06 35.64
N ARG A 1010 -9.40 6.24 36.37
CA ARG A 1010 -9.06 5.73 37.70
C ARG A 1010 -7.95 4.68 37.64
N LEU A 1011 -7.99 3.78 36.66
CA LEU A 1011 -6.96 2.77 36.38
C LEU A 1011 -5.65 3.40 35.88
N ASP A 1012 -5.72 4.49 35.11
CA ASP A 1012 -4.55 5.28 34.72
C ASP A 1012 -3.95 6.06 35.90
N ALA A 1013 -4.78 6.55 36.83
CA ALA A 1013 -4.32 7.13 38.08
C ALA A 1013 -3.65 6.08 39.00
N GLU A 1014 -4.21 4.86 39.08
CA GLU A 1014 -3.60 3.74 39.80
C GLU A 1014 -2.31 3.23 39.12
N ARG A 1015 -2.22 3.23 37.79
CA ARG A 1015 -0.99 2.89 37.05
C ARG A 1015 0.10 3.95 37.22
N LYS A 1016 -0.24 5.24 37.31
CA LYS A 1016 0.73 6.32 37.62
C LYS A 1016 1.32 6.20 39.03
N LEU A 1017 0.61 5.60 39.98
CA LEU A 1017 1.09 5.29 41.34
C LEU A 1017 1.94 4.00 41.40
N ARG A 1018 1.87 3.13 40.39
CA ARG A 1018 2.66 1.89 40.27
C ARG A 1018 3.72 1.97 39.18
N ILE A 1019 4.39 3.12 39.03
CA ILE A 1019 5.69 3.18 38.37
C ILE A 1019 6.73 2.68 39.39
N PRO A 1020 7.34 1.49 39.24
CA PRO A 1020 8.54 1.19 40.00
C PRO A 1020 9.58 2.24 39.61
N GLY A 1021 9.99 3.07 40.57
CA GLY A 1021 11.03 4.06 40.34
C GLY A 1021 12.23 3.40 39.65
N LYS A 1022 12.67 3.97 38.53
CA LYS A 1022 13.92 3.62 37.85
C LYS A 1022 15.00 3.45 38.92
N LYS A 1023 15.41 2.20 39.19
CA LYS A 1023 16.71 1.97 39.83
C LYS A 1023 17.73 2.43 38.81
N GLU A 1024 18.37 3.57 39.09
CA GLU A 1024 19.61 3.93 38.43
C GLU A 1024 20.54 2.72 38.51
N ALA A 1025 20.98 2.23 37.35
CA ALA A 1025 22.05 1.26 37.31
C ALA A 1025 23.27 1.93 37.95
N LYS A 1026 23.68 1.44 39.13
CA LYS A 1026 24.95 1.85 39.72
C LYS A 1026 26.04 1.53 38.70
N ALA A 1027 26.70 2.58 38.20
CA ALA A 1027 27.91 2.44 37.40
C ALA A 1027 28.92 1.60 38.18
N ASP A 1028 29.53 0.63 37.50
CA ASP A 1028 30.51 -0.26 38.09
C ASP A 1028 31.78 0.57 38.37
N PRO A 1029 32.22 0.77 39.63
CA PRO A 1029 33.30 1.71 39.97
C PRO A 1029 34.67 1.32 39.36
N ARG A 1030 34.77 0.14 38.77
CA ARG A 1030 35.94 -0.33 38.02
C ARG A 1030 35.97 0.20 36.58
N LEU A 1031 34.82 0.50 35.99
CA LEU A 1031 34.74 1.07 34.64
C LEU A 1031 35.06 2.56 34.65
N ASP A 1032 34.61 3.31 35.66
CA ASP A 1032 34.95 4.73 35.81
C ASP A 1032 36.45 4.91 36.08
N ALA A 1033 37.05 4.04 36.92
CA ALA A 1033 38.50 4.07 37.16
C ALA A 1033 39.34 3.73 35.91
N LEU A 1034 38.79 2.95 34.98
CA LEU A 1034 39.43 2.67 33.68
C LEU A 1034 39.26 3.83 32.70
N HIS A 1035 38.12 4.53 32.76
CA HIS A 1035 37.86 5.71 31.92
C HIS A 1035 38.77 6.88 32.30
N ASP A 1036 38.97 7.11 33.60
CA ASP A 1036 39.90 8.12 34.10
C ASP A 1036 41.35 7.78 33.71
N GLN A 1037 41.76 6.52 33.81
CA GLN A 1037 43.11 6.07 33.39
C GLN A 1037 43.35 6.13 31.87
N LEU A 1038 42.30 6.01 31.06
CA LEU A 1038 42.38 6.16 29.60
C LEU A 1038 42.31 7.62 29.15
N SER A 1039 41.72 8.51 29.95
CA SER A 1039 41.61 9.94 29.64
C SER A 1039 42.91 10.73 29.79
N GLU A 1040 43.93 10.17 30.45
CA GLU A 1040 45.26 10.79 30.61
C GLU A 1040 46.28 10.34 29.54
N LEU A 1041 45.88 9.52 28.57
CA LEU A 1041 46.73 9.10 27.46
C LEU A 1041 46.43 9.93 26.21
N ASP A 1042 47.17 11.02 26.04
CA ASP A 1042 47.20 11.81 24.80
C ASP A 1042 47.76 10.96 23.64
N PHE A 1043 46.99 10.85 22.55
CA PHE A 1043 47.44 10.38 21.22
C PHE A 1043 47.43 11.53 20.21
#